data_AF-A0A6G0UKL5-F1
#
_entry.id   AF-A0A6G0UKL5-F1
#
_cell.length_a   1.000
_cell.length_b   1.000
_cell.length_c   1.000
_cell.angle_alpha   90.00
_cell.angle_beta   90.00
_cell.angle_gamma   90.00
#
_symmetry.space_group_name_H-M   'P 1'
#
loop_
_entity.id
_entity.type
_entity.pdbx_description
1 polymer ?
#
loop_
_entity_poly.entity_id
_entity_poly.type
_entity_poly.pdbx_seq_one_letter_code
_entity_poly.pdbx_strand_id
1 'polypeptide(L)'
;MSKEITHVVFDYDGVLQDTEMAYSIANDVVLKKYGISFTNVLKAGMMGRRRDEAVRWILQQTGLADKVTPEQYNETYEKALDELLPKAPILPGVNKLVDYFSKINIPFAICTGSDHYEFGQKARDLKDFVAKFQFMVLAGDDPEVKLGKPAPDPYIISMKRFSAPPATPANVLVFEDSINGVRSGLAAGCTTIFIPQEAFKTHDWEERIMDIKTKMSGTLSLLRTGVQRLATSGFLVAPSAAPHQQKRTIVNKTLLKLPEDYPEPWEYKEKGFNGVHALYDRTKPRFHKNSKIIVVEGNHKAGIEKVAKELADTLGFHYMPSFRMDDILVDRYGNDLRKYYHLLPKCYRIPDLELFTKDPRSDLTARMKDRIQVSRFEQWLNAVAHVMNTGQGVVLEHSFYSDFVFTNALRAKDYIGPEYFKHYYYLRKRAVPNLHFWPHAVIYLDAPIDKCLENIKKDGNADEIAVFDAKFLSTVKESYKDALREYERHSKIFSYDWSKPGDTDTIVEDLEQTEFDFFEWHSGEVFEEWFTITDEVGWTGWRQYVTEKSLALSRTFGGVRNHEVSELYVNPRDEGHLANVIKNEILHSRFSYGYNKKLGDDPLAGADMYILGQQLPEPWHEYFYREQWLHNMVPHEAWMDPDGKNSYNPDYLHAHH
;
A
#
# COMPACT_ATOMS: atom_id res chain seq x y z
N MET A 1 -32.64 8.04 6.44
CA MET A 1 -33.72 8.38 5.49
C MET A 1 -33.18 8.17 4.08
N SER A 2 -33.92 7.51 3.19
CA SER A 2 -33.54 7.37 1.77
C SER A 2 -33.48 8.74 1.11
N LYS A 3 -32.42 9.04 0.36
CA LYS A 3 -32.25 10.31 -0.37
C LYS A 3 -33.16 10.30 -1.60
N GLU A 4 -34.30 11.00 -1.53
CA GLU A 4 -35.20 11.16 -2.67
C GLU A 4 -34.63 12.19 -3.67
N ILE A 5 -34.58 11.85 -4.95
CA ILE A 5 -34.11 12.73 -6.03
C ILE A 5 -35.29 13.55 -6.54
N THR A 6 -35.12 14.87 -6.62
CA THR A 6 -36.17 15.82 -7.04
C THR A 6 -35.77 16.67 -8.24
N HIS A 7 -34.46 16.77 -8.55
CA HIS A 7 -33.93 17.59 -9.64
C HIS A 7 -32.79 16.85 -10.35
N VAL A 8 -32.57 17.13 -11.63
CA VAL A 8 -31.47 16.54 -12.41
C VAL A 8 -30.67 17.60 -13.15
N VAL A 9 -29.35 17.51 -13.15
CA VAL A 9 -28.47 18.36 -13.97
C VAL A 9 -27.56 17.47 -14.80
N PHE A 10 -27.51 17.73 -16.09
CA PHE A 10 -26.65 16.98 -17.02
C PHE A 10 -25.44 17.83 -17.42
N ASP A 11 -24.24 17.26 -17.41
CA ASP A 11 -23.22 17.73 -18.33
C ASP A 11 -23.66 17.47 -19.79
N TYR A 12 -23.05 18.14 -20.75
CA TYR A 12 -23.44 18.06 -22.14
C TYR A 12 -22.55 17.11 -22.95
N ASP A 13 -21.23 17.30 -22.86
CA ASP A 13 -20.25 16.56 -23.65
C ASP A 13 -20.08 15.16 -23.07
N GLY A 14 -20.11 14.12 -23.90
CA GLY A 14 -19.96 12.72 -23.44
C GLY A 14 -21.08 12.20 -22.52
N VAL A 15 -22.07 13.03 -22.18
CA VAL A 15 -23.28 12.68 -21.42
C VAL A 15 -24.55 12.76 -22.27
N LEU A 16 -24.77 13.89 -22.94
CA LEU A 16 -25.95 14.10 -23.79
C LEU A 16 -25.62 13.86 -25.27
N GLN A 17 -24.47 14.34 -25.74
CA GLN A 17 -24.02 14.23 -27.12
C GLN A 17 -22.65 13.54 -27.21
N ASP A 18 -22.46 12.67 -28.21
CA ASP A 18 -21.19 11.97 -28.44
C ASP A 18 -20.16 12.88 -29.14
N THR A 19 -19.69 13.91 -28.43
CA THR A 19 -18.72 14.88 -28.95
C THR A 19 -17.29 14.32 -28.99
N GLU A 20 -17.01 13.26 -28.23
CA GLU A 20 -15.72 12.55 -28.20
C GLU A 20 -15.35 11.85 -29.50
N MET A 21 -16.35 11.27 -30.17
CA MET A 21 -16.13 10.70 -31.48
C MET A 21 -15.74 11.78 -32.49
N ALA A 22 -16.38 12.96 -32.43
CA ALA A 22 -16.02 14.10 -33.28
C ALA A 22 -14.59 14.59 -33.03
N TYR A 23 -14.16 14.70 -31.77
CA TYR A 23 -12.77 15.05 -31.41
C TYR A 23 -11.76 14.01 -31.92
N SER A 24 -12.08 12.73 -31.80
CA SER A 24 -11.20 11.65 -32.25
C SER A 24 -11.05 11.65 -33.78
N ILE A 25 -12.16 11.81 -34.50
CA ILE A 25 -12.16 11.92 -35.97
C ILE A 25 -11.40 13.18 -36.42
N ALA A 26 -11.58 14.32 -35.75
CA ALA A 26 -10.88 15.55 -36.10
C ALA A 26 -9.35 15.42 -35.94
N ASN A 27 -8.86 14.77 -34.88
CA ASN A 27 -7.43 14.47 -34.72
C ASN A 27 -6.93 13.52 -35.83
N ASP A 28 -7.71 12.50 -36.18
CA ASP A 28 -7.39 11.55 -37.25
C ASP A 28 -7.34 12.21 -38.64
N VAL A 29 -8.24 13.15 -38.92
CA VAL A 29 -8.25 13.96 -40.15
C VAL A 29 -6.94 14.74 -40.31
N VAL A 30 -6.42 15.30 -39.21
CA VAL A 30 -5.15 16.03 -39.23
C VAL A 30 -3.98 15.08 -39.47
N LEU A 31 -3.90 13.97 -38.72
CA LEU A 31 -2.77 13.04 -38.77
C LEU A 31 -2.71 12.21 -40.07
N LYS A 32 -3.86 11.85 -40.64
CA LYS A 32 -3.92 11.09 -41.90
C LYS A 32 -3.30 11.82 -43.08
N LYS A 33 -3.26 13.16 -43.07
CA LYS A 33 -2.53 13.96 -44.07
C LYS A 33 -1.04 13.61 -44.14
N TYR A 34 -0.51 13.03 -43.06
CA TYR A 34 0.89 12.63 -42.91
C TYR A 34 1.06 11.10 -42.85
N GLY A 35 0.02 10.33 -43.18
CA GLY A 35 0.05 8.86 -43.17
C GLY A 35 -0.01 8.23 -41.77
N ILE A 36 -0.41 8.99 -40.75
CA ILE A 36 -0.46 8.53 -39.36
C ILE A 36 -1.92 8.39 -38.93
N SER A 37 -2.27 7.28 -38.30
CA SER A 37 -3.61 7.07 -37.74
C SER A 37 -3.66 7.53 -36.28
N PHE A 38 -4.76 8.16 -35.87
CA PHE A 38 -4.96 8.53 -34.47
C PHE A 38 -5.37 7.31 -33.65
N THR A 39 -4.44 6.76 -32.87
CA THR A 39 -4.66 5.55 -32.06
C THR A 39 -5.14 5.87 -30.64
N ASN A 40 -5.71 4.87 -29.96
CA ASN A 40 -6.10 5.00 -28.54
C ASN A 40 -4.91 5.35 -27.63
N VAL A 41 -3.69 4.95 -27.98
CA VAL A 41 -2.47 5.30 -27.24
C VAL A 41 -2.16 6.80 -27.36
N LEU A 42 -2.28 7.36 -28.56
CA LEU A 42 -2.13 8.81 -28.78
C LEU A 42 -3.24 9.59 -28.07
N LYS A 43 -4.49 9.11 -28.15
CA LYS A 43 -5.62 9.67 -27.43
C LYS A 43 -5.37 9.71 -25.92
N ALA A 44 -4.95 8.59 -25.32
CA ALA A 44 -4.69 8.49 -23.89
C ALA A 44 -3.58 9.44 -23.41
N GLY A 45 -2.51 9.61 -24.19
CA GLY A 45 -1.39 10.50 -23.81
C GLY A 45 -1.67 12.00 -23.98
N MET A 46 -2.72 12.37 -24.73
CA MET A 46 -3.23 13.75 -24.83
C MET A 46 -4.19 14.11 -23.70
N MET A 47 -4.88 13.13 -23.11
CA MET A 47 -5.90 13.37 -22.09
C MET A 47 -5.30 14.04 -20.83
N GLY A 48 -6.02 15.03 -20.29
CA GLY A 48 -5.61 15.76 -19.09
C GLY A 48 -4.62 16.92 -19.33
N ARG A 49 -4.13 17.08 -20.56
CA ARG A 49 -3.28 18.21 -20.96
C ARG A 49 -4.13 19.40 -21.44
N ARG A 50 -3.56 20.60 -21.35
CA ARG A 50 -4.13 21.75 -22.04
C ARG A 50 -4.02 21.55 -23.56
N ARG A 51 -4.93 22.14 -24.34
CA ARG A 51 -5.02 21.94 -25.80
C ARG A 51 -3.70 22.21 -26.53
N ASP A 52 -3.03 23.30 -26.20
CA ASP A 52 -1.72 23.69 -26.74
C ASP A 52 -0.63 22.68 -26.39
N GLU A 53 -0.61 22.19 -25.15
CA GLU A 53 0.32 21.17 -24.68
C GLU A 53 0.05 19.80 -25.33
N ALA A 54 -1.23 19.42 -25.47
CA ALA A 54 -1.66 18.18 -26.11
C ALA A 54 -1.26 18.14 -27.59
N VAL A 55 -1.44 19.26 -28.31
CA VAL A 55 -1.02 19.40 -29.71
C VAL A 55 0.50 19.33 -29.84
N ARG A 56 1.27 19.97 -28.95
CA ARG A 56 2.73 19.85 -28.97
C ARG A 56 3.19 18.42 -28.67
N TRP A 57 2.55 17.77 -27.70
CA TRP A 57 2.85 16.40 -27.33
C TRP A 57 2.56 15.43 -28.47
N ILE A 58 1.40 15.51 -29.11
CA ILE A 58 1.05 14.60 -30.22
C ILE A 58 2.03 14.79 -31.38
N LEU A 59 2.37 16.03 -31.73
CA LEU A 59 3.35 16.34 -32.78
C LEU A 59 4.73 15.73 -32.46
N GLN A 60 5.16 15.75 -31.19
CA GLN A 60 6.41 15.11 -30.76
C GLN A 60 6.34 13.59 -30.87
N GLN A 61 5.27 12.96 -30.38
CA GLN A 61 5.12 11.50 -30.40
C GLN A 61 4.98 10.93 -31.81
N THR A 62 4.37 11.70 -32.73
CA THR A 62 4.21 11.28 -34.12
C THR A 62 5.39 11.69 -35.01
N GLY A 63 6.44 12.33 -34.46
CA GLY A 63 7.60 12.80 -35.23
C GLY A 63 7.28 13.92 -36.23
N LEU A 64 6.23 14.71 -35.96
CA LEU A 64 5.76 15.83 -36.80
C LEU A 64 6.17 17.21 -36.27
N ALA A 65 6.84 17.29 -35.12
CA ALA A 65 7.21 18.55 -34.48
C ALA A 65 8.02 19.51 -35.38
N ASP A 66 8.83 18.98 -36.30
CA ASP A 66 9.63 19.78 -37.25
C ASP A 66 8.90 20.08 -38.59
N LYS A 67 7.68 19.55 -38.77
CA LYS A 67 6.95 19.58 -40.05
C LYS A 67 5.62 20.33 -39.99
N VAL A 68 5.00 20.41 -38.81
CA VAL A 68 3.68 21.00 -38.61
C VAL A 68 3.74 21.87 -37.36
N THR A 69 3.34 23.14 -37.49
CA THR A 69 3.24 24.00 -36.31
C THR A 69 1.93 23.73 -35.57
N PRO A 70 1.86 23.97 -34.24
CA PRO A 70 0.61 23.85 -33.49
C PRO A 70 -0.55 24.66 -34.08
N GLU A 71 -0.27 25.82 -34.68
CA GLU A 71 -1.27 26.68 -35.32
C GLU A 71 -1.85 26.02 -36.57
N GLN A 72 -1.01 25.43 -37.42
CA GLN A 72 -1.45 24.69 -38.61
C GLN A 72 -2.26 23.44 -38.25
N TYR A 73 -1.86 22.77 -37.17
CA TYR A 73 -2.61 21.64 -36.60
C TYR A 73 -4.01 22.10 -36.17
N ASN A 74 -4.08 23.16 -35.35
CA ASN A 74 -5.33 23.69 -34.83
C ASN A 74 -6.27 24.21 -35.92
N GLU A 75 -5.76 24.86 -36.97
CA GLU A 75 -6.59 25.35 -38.06
C GLU A 75 -7.32 24.22 -38.80
N THR A 76 -6.62 23.11 -39.08
CA THR A 76 -7.25 21.94 -39.71
C THR A 76 -8.21 21.25 -38.74
N TYR A 77 -7.81 21.12 -37.48
CA TYR A 77 -8.60 20.50 -36.42
C TYR A 77 -9.93 21.23 -36.20
N GLU A 78 -9.91 22.55 -36.09
CA GLU A 78 -11.09 23.39 -35.88
C GLU A 78 -12.04 23.33 -37.07
N LYS A 79 -11.54 23.39 -38.31
CA LYS A 79 -12.37 23.21 -39.51
C LYS A 79 -13.08 21.86 -39.54
N ALA A 80 -12.40 20.79 -39.09
CA ALA A 80 -13.02 19.47 -39.00
C ALA A 80 -14.11 19.44 -37.91
N LEU A 81 -13.86 20.07 -36.75
CA LEU A 81 -14.84 20.12 -35.66
C LEU A 81 -16.09 20.93 -36.02
N ASP A 82 -15.94 22.03 -36.74
CA ASP A 82 -17.06 22.87 -37.20
C ASP A 82 -18.05 22.09 -38.08
N GLU A 83 -17.56 21.06 -38.79
CA GLU A 83 -18.39 20.16 -39.59
C GLU A 83 -18.93 18.97 -38.78
N LEU A 84 -18.12 18.42 -37.87
CA LEU A 84 -18.42 17.16 -37.18
C LEU A 84 -19.30 17.34 -35.94
N LEU A 85 -19.07 18.38 -35.12
CA LEU A 85 -19.79 18.57 -33.86
C LEU A 85 -21.31 18.76 -34.03
N PRO A 86 -21.81 19.57 -34.98
CA PRO A 86 -23.26 19.70 -35.19
C PRO A 86 -23.95 18.38 -35.55
N LYS A 87 -23.23 17.48 -36.23
CA LYS A 87 -23.73 16.17 -36.70
C LYS A 87 -23.55 15.06 -35.66
N ALA A 88 -22.88 15.31 -34.55
CA ALA A 88 -22.62 14.30 -33.53
C ALA A 88 -23.95 13.84 -32.91
N PRO A 89 -24.21 12.51 -32.84
CA PRO A 89 -25.49 12.01 -32.38
C PRO A 89 -25.68 12.23 -30.87
N ILE A 90 -26.94 12.34 -30.47
CA ILE A 90 -27.34 12.20 -29.07
C ILE A 90 -27.00 10.77 -28.60
N LEU A 91 -26.42 10.64 -27.40
CA LEU A 91 -26.02 9.34 -26.87
C LEU A 91 -27.21 8.38 -26.69
N PRO A 92 -27.01 7.06 -26.87
CA PRO A 92 -28.07 6.08 -26.73
C PRO A 92 -28.74 6.15 -25.35
N GLY A 93 -30.08 6.21 -25.32
CA GLY A 93 -30.86 6.23 -24.08
C GLY A 93 -31.14 7.62 -23.52
N VAL A 94 -30.41 8.67 -23.93
CA VAL A 94 -30.63 10.05 -23.45
C VAL A 94 -32.05 10.54 -23.71
N ASN A 95 -32.58 10.36 -24.93
CA ASN A 95 -33.96 10.73 -25.24
C ASN A 95 -34.98 10.02 -24.34
N LYS A 96 -34.78 8.71 -24.09
CA LYS A 96 -35.65 7.94 -23.19
C LYS A 96 -35.60 8.47 -21.75
N LEU A 97 -34.40 8.86 -21.29
CA LEU A 97 -34.17 9.35 -19.94
C LEU A 97 -34.77 10.75 -19.72
N VAL A 98 -34.55 11.67 -20.66
CA VAL A 98 -35.14 13.03 -20.67
C VAL A 98 -36.67 12.95 -20.70
N ASP A 99 -37.21 12.10 -21.57
CA ASP A 99 -38.67 11.88 -21.67
C ASP A 99 -39.23 11.23 -20.39
N TYR A 100 -38.47 10.35 -19.74
CA TYR A 100 -38.85 9.74 -18.46
C TYR A 100 -38.91 10.78 -17.34
N PHE A 101 -37.88 11.61 -17.16
CA PHE A 101 -37.88 12.66 -16.14
C PHE A 101 -39.01 13.66 -16.36
N SER A 102 -39.30 14.01 -17.62
CA SER A 102 -40.47 14.82 -17.98
C SER A 102 -41.78 14.17 -17.54
N LYS A 103 -41.95 12.85 -17.77
CA LYS A 103 -43.18 12.11 -17.39
C LYS A 103 -43.41 12.03 -15.89
N ILE A 104 -42.34 11.99 -15.10
CA ILE A 104 -42.42 11.94 -13.62
C ILE A 104 -42.31 13.33 -12.98
N ASN A 105 -42.37 14.40 -13.77
CA ASN A 105 -42.32 15.79 -13.33
C ASN A 105 -41.05 16.17 -12.54
N ILE A 106 -39.91 15.54 -12.84
CA ILE A 106 -38.61 15.96 -12.31
C ILE A 106 -38.00 16.99 -13.27
N PRO A 107 -37.76 18.25 -12.84
CA PRO A 107 -37.13 19.26 -13.67
C PRO A 107 -35.65 18.94 -13.92
N PHE A 108 -35.16 19.30 -15.10
CA PHE A 108 -33.78 19.10 -15.48
C PHE A 108 -33.18 20.24 -16.31
N ALA A 109 -31.86 20.38 -16.20
CA ALA A 109 -31.08 21.46 -16.81
C ALA A 109 -29.72 20.95 -17.34
N ILE A 110 -29.05 21.78 -18.15
CA ILE A 110 -27.70 21.51 -18.66
C ILE A 110 -26.69 22.38 -17.88
N CYS A 111 -25.56 21.81 -17.52
CA CYS A 111 -24.42 22.51 -16.94
C CYS A 111 -23.12 22.04 -17.61
N THR A 112 -22.60 22.81 -18.56
CA THR A 112 -21.39 22.48 -19.33
C THR A 112 -20.24 23.43 -19.01
N GLY A 113 -19.01 22.96 -19.21
CA GLY A 113 -17.80 23.79 -19.14
C GLY A 113 -17.60 24.73 -20.35
N SER A 114 -18.35 24.53 -21.43
CA SER A 114 -18.23 25.36 -22.64
C SER A 114 -18.78 26.78 -22.46
N ASP A 115 -18.28 27.69 -23.29
CA ASP A 115 -18.84 29.04 -23.47
C ASP A 115 -19.98 29.04 -24.51
N HIS A 116 -20.60 30.20 -24.75
CA HIS A 116 -21.68 30.33 -25.72
C HIS A 116 -21.27 29.96 -27.15
N TYR A 117 -20.03 30.22 -27.54
CA TYR A 117 -19.55 29.97 -28.90
C TYR A 117 -19.33 28.47 -29.13
N GLU A 118 -18.62 27.78 -28.24
CA GLU A 118 -18.38 26.35 -28.30
C GLU A 118 -19.69 25.56 -28.20
N PHE A 119 -20.57 25.94 -27.26
CA PHE A 119 -21.87 25.28 -27.13
C PHE A 119 -22.73 25.51 -28.38
N GLY A 120 -22.72 26.74 -28.93
CA GLY A 120 -23.43 27.08 -30.15
C GLY A 120 -22.99 26.28 -31.38
N GLN A 121 -21.72 25.86 -31.44
CA GLN A 121 -21.25 24.94 -32.48
C GLN A 121 -21.83 23.53 -32.30
N LYS A 122 -21.76 22.97 -31.08
CA LYS A 122 -22.20 21.60 -30.77
C LYS A 122 -23.72 21.43 -30.90
N ALA A 123 -24.48 22.41 -30.40
CA ALA A 123 -25.94 22.38 -30.34
C ALA A 123 -26.63 22.97 -31.58
N ARG A 124 -25.88 23.37 -32.62
CA ARG A 124 -26.37 24.10 -33.80
C ARG A 124 -27.61 23.46 -34.43
N ASP A 125 -27.59 22.14 -34.59
CA ASP A 125 -28.63 21.33 -35.22
C ASP A 125 -29.53 20.60 -34.20
N LEU A 126 -29.32 20.84 -32.90
CA LEU A 126 -30.02 20.18 -31.78
C LEU A 126 -30.90 21.14 -30.96
N LYS A 127 -31.31 22.28 -31.54
CA LYS A 127 -32.08 23.31 -30.85
C LYS A 127 -33.37 22.78 -30.20
N ASP A 128 -34.11 21.93 -30.90
CA ASP A 128 -35.35 21.33 -30.39
C ASP A 128 -35.11 20.39 -29.20
N PHE A 129 -33.95 19.70 -29.19
CA PHE A 129 -33.57 18.84 -28.08
C PHE A 129 -33.16 19.67 -26.85
N VAL A 130 -32.32 20.70 -27.05
CA VAL A 130 -31.88 21.61 -25.99
C VAL A 130 -33.05 22.40 -25.39
N ALA A 131 -34.07 22.73 -26.20
CA ALA A 131 -35.28 23.40 -25.73
C ALA A 131 -36.10 22.60 -24.70
N LYS A 132 -35.84 21.30 -24.53
CA LYS A 132 -36.50 20.47 -23.50
C LYS A 132 -35.99 20.77 -22.08
N PHE A 133 -34.82 21.38 -21.95
CA PHE A 133 -34.18 21.67 -20.66
C PHE A 133 -34.66 23.04 -20.15
N GLN A 134 -34.88 23.18 -18.84
CA GLN A 134 -35.44 24.43 -18.28
C GLN A 134 -34.52 25.63 -18.47
N PHE A 135 -33.21 25.40 -18.33
CA PHE A 135 -32.17 26.41 -18.54
C PHE A 135 -30.83 25.70 -18.78
N MET A 136 -29.82 26.51 -19.10
CA MET A 136 -28.44 26.07 -19.25
C MET A 136 -27.52 26.96 -18.42
N VAL A 137 -26.46 26.36 -17.87
CA VAL A 137 -25.31 27.06 -17.30
C VAL A 137 -24.12 26.76 -18.20
N LEU A 138 -23.63 27.79 -18.90
CA LEU A 138 -22.48 27.71 -19.80
C LEU A 138 -21.24 28.27 -19.08
N ALA A 139 -20.59 27.43 -18.26
CA ALA A 139 -19.61 27.87 -17.28
C ALA A 139 -18.35 28.53 -17.87
N GLY A 140 -18.14 28.46 -19.19
CA GLY A 140 -17.00 29.09 -19.86
C GLY A 140 -17.08 30.62 -19.86
N ASP A 141 -18.27 31.20 -19.88
CA ASP A 141 -18.48 32.66 -19.94
C ASP A 141 -19.73 33.15 -19.18
N ASP A 142 -20.38 32.29 -18.39
CA ASP A 142 -21.49 32.67 -17.54
C ASP A 142 -21.05 33.65 -16.43
N PRO A 143 -21.63 34.86 -16.35
CA PRO A 143 -21.16 35.89 -15.42
C PRO A 143 -21.41 35.57 -13.94
N GLU A 144 -22.32 34.64 -13.63
CA GLU A 144 -22.54 34.20 -12.25
C GLU A 144 -21.52 33.15 -11.81
N VAL A 145 -20.90 32.43 -12.76
CA VAL A 145 -19.88 31.42 -12.50
C VAL A 145 -18.53 32.11 -12.31
N LYS A 146 -18.07 32.22 -11.07
CA LYS A 146 -16.76 32.82 -10.77
C LYS A 146 -15.63 31.84 -11.03
N LEU A 147 -15.85 30.57 -10.71
CA LEU A 147 -14.89 29.48 -10.91
C LEU A 147 -15.58 28.31 -11.62
N GLY A 148 -15.06 27.91 -12.79
CA GLY A 148 -15.53 26.73 -13.51
C GLY A 148 -15.18 25.41 -12.80
N LYS A 149 -15.64 24.29 -13.37
CA LYS A 149 -15.33 22.93 -12.89
C LYS A 149 -13.79 22.78 -12.73
N PRO A 150 -13.26 22.28 -11.60
CA PRO A 150 -13.90 21.48 -10.55
C PRO A 150 -14.53 22.26 -9.38
N ALA A 151 -14.56 23.59 -9.42
CA ALA A 151 -15.22 24.37 -8.38
C ALA A 151 -16.74 24.11 -8.39
N PRO A 152 -17.45 24.21 -7.25
CA PRO A 152 -18.86 23.87 -7.16
C PRO A 152 -19.81 24.91 -7.78
N ASP A 153 -19.31 26.10 -8.14
CA ASP A 153 -20.11 27.23 -8.61
C ASP A 153 -21.11 26.85 -9.73
N PRO A 154 -20.73 26.11 -10.80
CA PRO A 154 -21.65 25.81 -11.89
C PRO A 154 -22.90 25.02 -11.43
N TYR A 155 -22.72 24.06 -10.52
CA TYR A 155 -23.82 23.27 -9.97
C TYR A 155 -24.61 24.03 -8.89
N ILE A 156 -23.95 24.87 -8.08
CA ILE A 156 -24.64 25.75 -7.13
C ILE A 156 -25.55 26.74 -7.87
N ILE A 157 -25.08 27.30 -8.98
CA ILE A 157 -25.87 28.23 -9.81
C ILE A 157 -27.01 27.47 -10.50
N SER A 158 -26.75 26.26 -10.99
CA SER A 158 -27.80 25.40 -11.53
C SER A 158 -28.93 25.18 -10.51
N MET A 159 -28.60 24.85 -9.26
CA MET A 159 -29.61 24.69 -8.19
C MET A 159 -30.45 25.94 -7.95
N LYS A 160 -29.85 27.13 -8.06
CA LYS A 160 -30.54 28.42 -7.87
C LYS A 160 -31.42 28.82 -9.05
N ARG A 161 -31.10 28.38 -10.27
CA ARG A 161 -31.83 28.74 -11.49
C ARG A 161 -33.05 27.87 -11.76
N PHE A 162 -33.21 26.74 -11.05
CA PHE A 162 -34.48 26.01 -11.07
C PHE A 162 -35.61 26.89 -10.53
N SER A 163 -36.75 26.88 -11.22
CA SER A 163 -37.92 27.68 -10.82
C SER A 163 -38.43 27.32 -9.43
N ALA A 164 -38.25 26.05 -9.02
CA ALA A 164 -38.39 25.60 -7.64
C ALA A 164 -37.05 25.03 -7.19
N PRO A 165 -36.29 25.70 -6.30
CA PRO A 165 -34.99 25.20 -5.87
C PRO A 165 -35.10 23.87 -5.07
N PRO A 166 -34.09 22.98 -5.14
CA PRO A 166 -34.05 21.76 -4.34
C PRO A 166 -33.97 22.07 -2.83
N ALA A 167 -34.60 21.24 -2.00
CA ALA A 167 -34.58 21.39 -0.55
C ALA A 167 -33.16 21.24 0.04
N THR A 168 -32.37 20.32 -0.50
CA THR A 168 -30.95 20.16 -0.20
C THR A 168 -30.19 19.79 -1.47
N PRO A 169 -28.87 20.06 -1.55
CA PRO A 169 -28.06 19.62 -2.69
C PRO A 169 -28.13 18.11 -2.94
N ALA A 170 -28.29 17.30 -1.89
CA ALA A 170 -28.39 15.84 -2.00
C ALA A 170 -29.63 15.37 -2.79
N ASN A 171 -30.65 16.23 -2.97
CA ASN A 171 -31.83 15.94 -3.79
C ASN A 171 -31.61 16.17 -5.29
N VAL A 172 -30.42 16.62 -5.70
CA VAL A 172 -30.05 16.89 -7.09
C VAL A 172 -29.17 15.73 -7.59
N LEU A 173 -29.58 15.16 -8.71
CA LEU A 173 -28.81 14.13 -9.42
C LEU A 173 -28.01 14.78 -10.55
N VAL A 174 -26.69 14.65 -10.52
CA VAL A 174 -25.78 15.14 -11.57
C VAL A 174 -25.31 13.98 -12.43
N PHE A 175 -25.35 14.10 -13.75
CA PHE A 175 -24.73 13.17 -14.69
C PHE A 175 -23.51 13.81 -15.33
N GLU A 176 -22.34 13.18 -15.19
CA GLU A 176 -21.04 13.74 -15.61
C GLU A 176 -20.14 12.67 -16.24
N ASP A 177 -19.39 13.02 -17.27
CA ASP A 177 -18.42 12.13 -17.94
C ASP A 177 -16.96 12.49 -17.62
N SER A 178 -16.74 13.63 -16.94
CA SER A 178 -15.41 14.18 -16.68
C SER A 178 -15.04 14.14 -15.21
N ILE A 179 -13.75 13.92 -14.93
CA ILE A 179 -13.18 13.93 -13.57
C ILE A 179 -13.47 15.25 -12.86
N ASN A 180 -13.17 16.37 -13.51
CA ASN A 180 -13.37 17.70 -12.94
C ASN A 180 -14.85 18.02 -12.72
N GLY A 181 -15.71 17.52 -13.59
CA GLY A 181 -17.14 17.69 -13.46
C GLY A 181 -17.76 16.90 -12.32
N VAL A 182 -17.35 15.63 -12.14
CA VAL A 182 -17.74 14.85 -10.96
C VAL A 182 -17.29 15.55 -9.67
N ARG A 183 -16.06 16.08 -9.63
CA ARG A 183 -15.58 16.86 -8.48
C ARG A 183 -16.47 18.05 -8.19
N SER A 184 -16.84 18.81 -9.22
CA SER A 184 -17.71 19.98 -9.10
C SER A 184 -19.09 19.61 -8.53
N GLY A 185 -19.70 18.53 -9.02
CA GLY A 185 -21.02 18.08 -8.54
C GLY A 185 -20.99 17.60 -7.09
N LEU A 186 -19.98 16.80 -6.72
CA LEU A 186 -19.80 16.34 -5.35
C LEU A 186 -19.48 17.52 -4.40
N ALA A 187 -18.66 18.49 -4.83
CA ALA A 187 -18.29 19.65 -4.02
C ALA A 187 -19.49 20.57 -3.75
N ALA A 188 -20.45 20.60 -4.68
CA ALA A 188 -21.73 21.27 -4.50
C ALA A 188 -22.68 20.52 -3.53
N GLY A 189 -22.34 19.30 -3.13
CA GLY A 189 -23.15 18.44 -2.26
C GLY A 189 -24.20 17.60 -2.99
N CYS A 190 -24.13 17.52 -4.33
CA CYS A 190 -25.08 16.79 -5.16
C CYS A 190 -24.84 15.27 -5.14
N THR A 191 -25.87 14.51 -5.49
CA THR A 191 -25.72 13.08 -5.83
C THR A 191 -25.20 13.01 -7.27
N THR A 192 -23.97 12.54 -7.49
CA THR A 192 -23.34 12.57 -8.82
C THR A 192 -23.10 11.17 -9.37
N ILE A 193 -23.58 10.91 -10.58
CA ILE A 193 -23.34 9.71 -11.37
C ILE A 193 -22.27 10.04 -12.41
N PHE A 194 -21.18 9.27 -12.36
CA PHE A 194 -20.16 9.30 -13.39
C PHE A 194 -20.51 8.35 -14.53
N ILE A 195 -20.48 8.83 -15.77
CA ILE A 195 -20.71 8.08 -17.00
C ILE A 195 -19.35 7.91 -17.69
N PRO A 196 -18.66 6.77 -17.51
CA PRO A 196 -17.36 6.57 -18.12
C PRO A 196 -17.49 6.43 -19.64
N GLN A 197 -16.70 7.20 -20.38
CA GLN A 197 -16.56 7.02 -21.83
C GLN A 197 -15.92 5.66 -22.16
N GLU A 198 -16.19 5.14 -23.36
CA GLU A 198 -15.76 3.80 -23.77
C GLU A 198 -14.24 3.60 -23.81
N ALA A 199 -13.48 4.67 -24.10
CA ALA A 199 -12.01 4.68 -24.04
C ALA A 199 -11.44 4.43 -22.62
N PHE A 200 -12.26 4.56 -21.57
CA PHE A 200 -11.88 4.26 -20.19
C PHE A 200 -12.17 2.81 -19.77
N LYS A 201 -12.97 2.04 -20.53
CA LYS A 201 -13.40 0.69 -20.13
C LYS A 201 -12.28 -0.38 -20.11
N THR A 202 -11.03 -0.03 -20.43
CA THR A 202 -9.88 -0.93 -20.33
C THR A 202 -8.95 -0.52 -19.18
N HIS A 203 -8.97 -1.32 -18.10
CA HIS A 203 -8.02 -1.40 -16.96
C HIS A 203 -7.71 -0.16 -16.10
N ASP A 204 -7.96 1.09 -16.53
CA ASP A 204 -7.49 2.31 -15.84
C ASP A 204 -8.61 3.24 -15.30
N TRP A 205 -9.89 2.88 -15.49
CA TRP A 205 -11.00 3.77 -15.11
C TRP A 205 -11.23 3.90 -13.60
N GLU A 206 -10.90 2.86 -12.84
CA GLU A 206 -11.08 2.85 -11.38
C GLU A 206 -10.07 3.78 -10.69
N GLU A 207 -8.80 3.81 -11.14
CA GLU A 207 -7.76 4.73 -10.64
C GLU A 207 -8.08 6.22 -10.92
N ARG A 208 -8.65 6.52 -12.10
CA ARG A 208 -9.01 7.90 -12.46
C ARG A 208 -10.21 8.43 -11.68
N ILE A 209 -11.18 7.56 -11.33
CA ILE A 209 -12.28 7.91 -10.39
C ILE A 209 -11.75 8.09 -8.97
N MET A 210 -10.72 7.35 -8.58
CA MET A 210 -10.03 7.57 -7.31
C MET A 210 -9.42 8.98 -7.25
N ASP A 211 -8.58 9.38 -8.22
CA ASP A 211 -7.96 10.73 -8.21
C ASP A 211 -9.02 11.86 -8.05
N ILE A 212 -10.22 11.74 -8.64
CA ILE A 212 -11.37 12.66 -8.45
C ILE A 212 -11.64 12.90 -6.97
N LYS A 213 -11.82 11.82 -6.21
CA LYS A 213 -12.30 11.85 -4.83
C LYS A 213 -11.19 12.24 -3.85
N THR A 214 -9.92 11.93 -4.15
CA THR A 214 -8.75 12.41 -3.36
C THR A 214 -8.58 13.93 -3.39
N LYS A 215 -8.69 14.58 -4.56
CA LYS A 215 -8.44 16.05 -4.67
C LYS A 215 -9.52 16.92 -4.03
N MET A 216 -10.69 16.37 -3.71
CA MET A 216 -11.76 17.10 -3.02
C MET A 216 -11.61 17.11 -1.49
N SER A 217 -11.02 16.07 -0.87
CA SER A 217 -10.81 16.07 0.60
C SER A 217 -9.83 17.19 1.01
N GLY A 218 -8.87 17.50 0.13
CA GLY A 218 -7.85 18.53 0.34
C GLY A 218 -8.34 19.99 0.40
N THR A 219 -9.55 20.32 -0.10
CA THR A 219 -10.07 21.71 -0.07
C THR A 219 -11.03 21.96 1.11
N LEU A 220 -11.61 20.91 1.70
CA LEU A 220 -12.51 20.99 2.86
C LEU A 220 -11.78 21.06 4.21
N SER A 221 -10.48 20.74 4.25
CA SER A 221 -9.67 20.77 5.48
C SER A 221 -9.46 22.19 6.05
N LEU A 222 -9.67 23.24 5.24
CA LEU A 222 -9.46 24.64 5.63
C LEU A 222 -10.67 25.31 6.32
N LEU A 223 -11.84 24.66 6.37
CA LEU A 223 -13.04 25.21 7.05
C LEU A 223 -13.46 24.45 8.32
N ARG A 224 -12.79 23.34 8.66
CA ARG A 224 -13.11 22.54 9.87
C ARG A 224 -12.27 22.87 11.10
N THR A 225 -11.20 23.66 10.99
CA THR A 225 -10.34 24.06 12.11
C THR A 225 -10.91 25.21 12.98
N GLY A 226 -12.13 25.69 12.69
CA GLY A 226 -12.71 26.87 13.36
C GLY A 226 -13.80 26.64 14.41
N VAL A 227 -14.38 25.44 14.58
CA VAL A 227 -15.53 25.25 15.49
C VAL A 227 -15.43 23.92 16.25
N GLN A 228 -14.49 23.83 17.19
CA GLN A 228 -14.52 22.81 18.24
C GLN A 228 -14.01 23.41 19.57
N ARG A 229 -14.67 24.47 20.04
CA ARG A 229 -14.69 24.84 21.45
C ARG A 229 -16.06 25.45 21.76
N LEU A 230 -16.64 24.97 22.87
CA LEU A 230 -17.91 25.36 23.50
C LEU A 230 -19.15 24.55 23.04
N ALA A 231 -19.46 23.48 23.78
CA ALA A 231 -20.70 23.39 24.56
C ALA A 231 -20.77 22.05 25.28
N THR A 232 -20.17 21.98 26.47
CA THR A 232 -20.65 21.11 27.54
C THR A 232 -21.86 21.77 28.18
N SER A 233 -23.05 21.15 28.10
CA SER A 233 -23.97 20.97 29.24
C SER A 233 -25.33 20.40 28.81
N GLY A 234 -25.60 19.21 29.34
CA GLY A 234 -26.89 18.73 29.86
C GLY A 234 -28.14 18.84 28.99
N PHE A 235 -28.65 17.69 28.53
CA PHE A 235 -30.04 17.27 28.77
C PHE A 235 -30.12 15.74 28.76
N LEU A 236 -30.72 15.19 29.82
CA LEU A 236 -31.04 13.78 30.00
C LEU A 236 -32.27 13.41 29.14
N VAL A 237 -32.15 12.40 28.28
CA VAL A 237 -33.29 11.65 27.71
C VAL A 237 -32.96 10.16 27.79
N ALA A 238 -33.86 9.38 28.37
CA ALA A 238 -33.75 7.94 28.57
C ALA A 238 -33.76 7.15 27.23
N PRO A 239 -33.12 5.97 27.17
CA PRO A 239 -32.88 5.28 25.90
C PRO A 239 -34.10 4.46 25.47
N SER A 240 -34.64 4.75 24.28
CA SER A 240 -35.35 3.72 23.51
C SER A 240 -34.32 2.92 22.72
N ALA A 241 -34.13 1.65 23.09
CA ALA A 241 -33.28 0.72 22.38
C ALA A 241 -33.81 0.47 20.95
N ALA A 242 -33.37 1.28 19.99
CA ALA A 242 -33.22 0.80 18.63
C ALA A 242 -31.90 0.02 18.59
N PRO A 243 -31.85 -1.23 18.10
CA PRO A 243 -30.58 -1.92 17.93
C PRO A 243 -29.79 -1.09 16.93
N HIS A 244 -28.76 -0.37 17.42
CA HIS A 244 -27.66 0.05 16.58
C HIS A 244 -27.11 -1.25 16.00
N GLN A 245 -27.45 -1.54 14.76
CA GLN A 245 -26.84 -2.63 14.02
C GLN A 245 -25.42 -2.18 13.71
N GLN A 246 -24.57 -2.29 14.71
CA GLN A 246 -23.16 -2.00 14.63
C GLN A 246 -22.58 -2.95 13.58
N LYS A 247 -22.18 -2.40 12.43
CA LYS A 247 -21.50 -3.17 11.40
C LYS A 247 -20.10 -3.48 11.92
N ARG A 248 -19.97 -4.57 12.67
CA ARG A 248 -18.67 -5.03 13.18
C ARG A 248 -17.85 -5.63 12.03
N THR A 249 -16.67 -5.08 11.83
CA THR A 249 -15.69 -5.51 10.81
C THR A 249 -14.53 -6.29 11.42
N ILE A 250 -14.30 -6.18 12.73
CA ILE A 250 -13.54 -7.13 13.56
C ILE A 250 -14.48 -7.58 14.69
N VAL A 251 -14.43 -8.86 15.07
CA VAL A 251 -15.26 -9.42 16.14
C VAL A 251 -14.45 -10.31 17.07
N ASN A 252 -14.86 -10.41 18.34
CA ASN A 252 -14.37 -11.42 19.26
C ASN A 252 -14.54 -12.83 18.65
N LYS A 253 -13.58 -13.73 18.89
CA LYS A 253 -13.60 -15.10 18.33
C LYS A 253 -14.88 -15.88 18.67
N THR A 254 -15.50 -15.61 19.82
CA THR A 254 -16.75 -16.26 20.25
C THR A 254 -17.96 -15.86 19.40
N LEU A 255 -17.89 -14.71 18.73
CA LEU A 255 -18.94 -14.18 17.86
C LEU A 255 -18.66 -14.44 16.37
N LEU A 256 -17.46 -14.92 16.02
CA LEU A 256 -17.09 -15.23 14.65
C LEU A 256 -17.79 -16.54 14.22
N LYS A 257 -18.69 -16.43 13.25
CA LYS A 257 -19.36 -17.58 12.62
C LYS A 257 -18.96 -17.65 11.16
N LEU A 258 -18.25 -18.72 10.81
CA LEU A 258 -17.86 -19.03 9.44
C LEU A 258 -18.91 -19.96 8.81
N PRO A 259 -19.11 -19.91 7.49
CA PRO A 259 -20.03 -20.81 6.81
C PRO A 259 -19.50 -22.26 6.81
N GLU A 260 -20.39 -23.25 6.62
CA GLU A 260 -20.01 -24.67 6.66
C GLU A 260 -19.05 -25.08 5.53
N ASP A 261 -19.06 -24.35 4.41
CA ASP A 261 -18.21 -24.55 3.25
C ASP A 261 -16.94 -23.68 3.27
N TYR A 262 -16.55 -23.15 4.45
CA TYR A 262 -15.36 -22.33 4.57
C TYR A 262 -14.08 -23.10 4.21
N PRO A 263 -13.20 -22.55 3.35
CA PRO A 263 -12.03 -23.29 2.86
C PRO A 263 -11.01 -23.62 3.94
N GLU A 264 -10.53 -24.86 3.96
CA GLU A 264 -9.46 -25.31 4.87
C GLU A 264 -8.14 -24.55 4.61
N PRO A 265 -7.42 -24.10 5.67
CA PRO A 265 -6.16 -23.37 5.53
C PRO A 265 -5.12 -24.10 4.67
N TRP A 266 -4.42 -23.37 3.80
CA TRP A 266 -3.30 -23.93 3.06
C TRP A 266 -2.09 -24.10 3.99
N GLU A 267 -1.41 -25.26 3.91
CA GLU A 267 -0.22 -25.59 4.70
C GLU A 267 1.03 -24.85 4.22
N TYR A 268 0.98 -23.52 4.16
CA TYR A 268 2.00 -22.64 3.57
C TYR A 268 3.35 -22.68 4.28
N LYS A 269 3.39 -23.21 5.51
CA LYS A 269 4.63 -23.38 6.26
C LYS A 269 5.50 -24.42 5.56
N GLU A 270 4.93 -25.59 5.29
CA GLU A 270 5.60 -26.74 4.69
C GLU A 270 5.58 -26.70 3.15
N LYS A 271 4.50 -26.17 2.56
CA LYS A 271 4.26 -26.20 1.11
C LYS A 271 4.30 -24.80 0.51
N GLY A 272 5.08 -24.64 -0.56
CA GLY A 272 5.07 -23.43 -1.37
C GLY A 272 3.73 -23.23 -2.09
N PHE A 273 3.55 -22.06 -2.71
CA PHE A 273 2.33 -21.73 -3.45
C PHE A 273 2.68 -21.26 -4.87
N ASN A 274 2.25 -22.03 -5.88
CA ASN A 274 2.58 -21.77 -7.28
C ASN A 274 1.32 -21.61 -8.16
N GLY A 275 1.54 -21.32 -9.44
CA GLY A 275 0.47 -21.12 -10.42
C GLY A 275 -0.42 -22.35 -10.69
N VAL A 276 0.04 -23.57 -10.37
CA VAL A 276 -0.80 -24.79 -10.47
C VAL A 276 -1.74 -24.88 -9.27
N HIS A 277 -1.25 -24.62 -8.06
CA HIS A 277 -2.07 -24.57 -6.84
C HIS A 277 -3.18 -23.53 -6.98
N ALA A 278 -2.85 -22.38 -7.56
CA ALA A 278 -3.80 -21.30 -7.86
C ALA A 278 -5.01 -21.69 -8.74
N LEU A 279 -4.93 -22.78 -9.53
CA LEU A 279 -6.04 -23.21 -10.37
C LEU A 279 -7.21 -23.76 -9.53
N TYR A 280 -6.93 -24.33 -8.36
CA TYR A 280 -7.92 -25.00 -7.52
C TYR A 280 -7.98 -24.48 -6.07
N ASP A 281 -6.97 -23.75 -5.57
CA ASP A 281 -6.97 -23.13 -4.25
C ASP A 281 -6.99 -21.60 -4.37
N ARG A 282 -8.17 -21.01 -4.09
CA ARG A 282 -8.43 -19.57 -4.23
C ARG A 282 -8.22 -18.83 -2.91
N THR A 283 -7.79 -17.58 -3.00
CA THR A 283 -7.42 -16.73 -1.86
C THR A 283 -8.63 -16.01 -1.27
N LYS A 284 -9.45 -15.33 -2.10
CA LYS A 284 -10.55 -14.49 -1.59
C LYS A 284 -11.58 -15.20 -0.72
N PRO A 285 -12.00 -16.47 -1.02
CA PRO A 285 -13.00 -17.15 -0.20
C PRO A 285 -12.58 -17.34 1.28
N ARG A 286 -11.29 -17.19 1.58
CA ARG A 286 -10.72 -17.26 2.94
C ARG A 286 -10.88 -15.95 3.70
N PHE A 287 -11.12 -14.82 3.02
CA PHE A 287 -11.21 -13.54 3.71
C PHE A 287 -12.57 -13.36 4.37
N HIS A 288 -12.52 -13.05 5.65
CA HIS A 288 -13.64 -12.73 6.50
C HIS A 288 -13.33 -11.49 7.35
N LYS A 289 -14.25 -11.10 8.22
CA LYS A 289 -14.14 -9.92 9.11
C LYS A 289 -12.79 -9.85 9.84
N ASN A 290 -12.42 -10.93 10.50
CA ASN A 290 -11.17 -11.05 11.26
C ASN A 290 -9.90 -11.29 10.42
N SER A 291 -9.96 -11.26 9.09
CA SER A 291 -8.78 -11.40 8.22
C SER A 291 -8.01 -10.07 8.14
N LYS A 292 -7.49 -9.65 9.28
CA LYS A 292 -6.87 -8.33 9.48
C LYS A 292 -5.50 -8.49 10.13
N ILE A 293 -4.62 -7.53 9.88
CA ILE A 293 -3.29 -7.46 10.49
C ILE A 293 -3.29 -6.29 11.46
N ILE A 294 -2.99 -6.58 12.72
CA ILE A 294 -2.88 -5.61 13.80
C ILE A 294 -1.42 -5.58 14.24
N VAL A 295 -0.84 -4.40 14.36
CA VAL A 295 0.50 -4.23 14.91
C VAL A 295 0.39 -3.52 16.24
N VAL A 296 1.00 -4.10 17.28
CA VAL A 296 1.17 -3.45 18.57
C VAL A 296 2.55 -2.79 18.59
N GLU A 297 2.55 -1.46 18.69
CA GLU A 297 3.72 -0.60 18.77
C GLU A 297 3.77 0.08 20.15
N GLY A 298 4.94 0.59 20.51
CA GLY A 298 5.06 1.34 21.75
C GLY A 298 6.49 1.63 22.13
N ASN A 299 6.64 2.42 23.20
CA ASN A 299 7.95 2.69 23.77
C ASN A 299 8.63 1.40 24.25
N HIS A 300 9.97 1.42 24.29
CA HIS A 300 10.74 0.29 24.77
C HIS A 300 10.33 -0.11 26.19
N LYS A 301 10.10 -1.41 26.42
CA LYS A 301 9.62 -2.00 27.70
C LYS A 301 8.27 -1.46 28.18
N ALA A 302 7.36 -1.09 27.27
CA ALA A 302 5.98 -0.70 27.58
C ALA A 302 5.03 -1.88 27.89
N GLY A 303 5.48 -3.14 27.76
CA GLY A 303 4.64 -4.33 27.97
C GLY A 303 3.83 -4.75 26.73
N ILE A 304 4.35 -4.44 25.54
CA ILE A 304 3.74 -4.73 24.23
C ILE A 304 3.40 -6.21 24.08
N GLU A 305 4.30 -7.10 24.52
CA GLU A 305 4.13 -8.54 24.39
C GLU A 305 2.86 -9.06 25.05
N LYS A 306 2.59 -8.62 26.29
CA LYS A 306 1.40 -9.01 27.03
C LYS A 306 0.13 -8.59 26.28
N VAL A 307 0.09 -7.33 25.83
CA VAL A 307 -1.06 -6.77 25.10
C VAL A 307 -1.29 -7.51 23.78
N ALA A 308 -0.22 -7.78 23.02
CA ALA A 308 -0.31 -8.48 21.74
C ALA A 308 -0.85 -9.91 21.90
N LYS A 309 -0.39 -10.65 22.91
CA LYS A 309 -0.88 -12.01 23.22
C LYS A 309 -2.36 -12.02 23.61
N GLU A 310 -2.74 -11.17 24.56
CA GLU A 310 -4.12 -11.06 25.05
C GLU A 310 -5.10 -10.65 23.93
N LEU A 311 -4.69 -9.72 23.06
CA LEU A 311 -5.48 -9.32 21.89
C LEU A 311 -5.66 -10.47 20.90
N ALA A 312 -4.58 -11.18 20.59
CA ALA A 312 -4.62 -12.31 19.68
C ALA A 312 -5.55 -13.41 20.21
N ASP A 313 -5.42 -13.74 21.50
CA ASP A 313 -6.25 -14.74 22.17
C ASP A 313 -7.72 -14.34 22.18
N THR A 314 -8.04 -13.07 22.42
CA THR A 314 -9.42 -12.59 22.50
C THR A 314 -10.11 -12.55 21.13
N LEU A 315 -9.38 -12.11 20.10
CA LEU A 315 -9.90 -11.99 18.73
C LEU A 315 -9.79 -13.30 17.92
N GLY A 316 -9.01 -14.28 18.41
CA GLY A 316 -8.73 -15.53 17.69
C GLY A 316 -7.72 -15.36 16.56
N PHE A 317 -6.86 -14.36 16.66
CA PHE A 317 -5.82 -14.05 15.67
C PHE A 317 -4.58 -14.88 15.97
N HIS A 318 -3.74 -15.09 14.95
CA HIS A 318 -2.42 -15.65 15.14
C HIS A 318 -1.49 -14.59 15.76
N TYR A 319 -0.97 -14.89 16.95
CA TYR A 319 0.05 -14.08 17.58
C TYR A 319 1.42 -14.37 16.95
N MET A 320 2.09 -13.30 16.49
CA MET A 320 3.44 -13.36 15.94
C MET A 320 4.39 -12.49 16.80
N PRO A 321 5.31 -13.11 17.56
CA PRO A 321 6.19 -12.39 18.49
C PRO A 321 7.21 -11.52 17.75
N SER A 322 7.80 -10.55 18.42
CA SER A 322 8.85 -9.74 17.78
C SER A 322 10.10 -10.58 17.49
N PHE A 323 10.78 -10.25 16.40
CA PHE A 323 12.02 -10.92 16.00
C PHE A 323 13.08 -10.94 17.12
N ARG A 324 13.69 -12.12 17.35
CA ARG A 324 14.80 -12.29 18.29
C ARG A 324 16.05 -12.74 17.53
N MET A 325 17.21 -12.24 17.96
CA MET A 325 18.49 -12.67 17.38
C MET A 325 18.73 -14.19 17.54
N ASP A 326 18.19 -14.80 18.58
CA ASP A 326 18.25 -16.26 18.78
C ASP A 326 17.63 -17.04 17.61
N ASP A 327 16.64 -16.45 16.91
CA ASP A 327 15.93 -17.09 15.79
C ASP A 327 16.83 -17.35 14.58
N ILE A 328 18.00 -16.69 14.51
CA ILE A 328 18.96 -16.78 13.40
C ILE A 328 20.36 -17.19 13.83
N LEU A 329 20.70 -17.04 15.11
CA LEU A 329 22.01 -17.43 15.64
C LEU A 329 22.04 -18.89 16.06
N VAL A 330 20.87 -19.51 16.25
CA VAL A 330 20.73 -20.95 16.40
C VAL A 330 20.30 -21.53 15.05
N ASP A 331 21.13 -22.42 14.50
CA ASP A 331 20.85 -23.06 13.22
C ASP A 331 19.77 -24.16 13.34
N ARG A 332 19.34 -24.71 12.20
CA ARG A 332 18.31 -25.75 12.14
C ARG A 332 18.66 -27.06 12.84
N TYR A 333 19.95 -27.34 13.04
CA TYR A 333 20.42 -28.53 13.75
C TYR A 333 20.60 -28.26 15.26
N GLY A 334 20.30 -27.04 15.72
CA GLY A 334 20.41 -26.63 17.11
C GLY A 334 21.81 -26.14 17.50
N ASN A 335 22.71 -25.89 16.54
CA ASN A 335 24.01 -25.31 16.83
C ASN A 335 23.87 -23.81 17.06
N ASP A 336 24.37 -23.34 18.19
CA ASP A 336 24.45 -21.92 18.50
C ASP A 336 25.76 -21.35 17.96
N LEU A 337 25.67 -20.50 16.93
CA LEU A 337 26.81 -19.87 16.27
C LEU A 337 27.70 -19.07 17.23
N ARG A 338 27.13 -18.54 18.32
CA ARG A 338 27.88 -17.78 19.34
C ARG A 338 28.98 -18.60 19.99
N LYS A 339 28.78 -19.91 20.13
CA LYS A 339 29.79 -20.85 20.68
C LYS A 339 31.03 -20.91 19.78
N TYR A 340 30.87 -20.67 18.49
CA TYR A 340 31.93 -20.73 17.49
C TYR A 340 32.56 -19.36 17.19
N TYR A 341 32.14 -18.27 17.84
CA TYR A 341 32.66 -16.92 17.56
C TYR A 341 34.17 -16.80 17.69
N HIS A 342 34.81 -17.61 18.54
CA HIS A 342 36.27 -17.65 18.67
C HIS A 342 36.97 -18.18 17.41
N LEU A 343 36.30 -19.01 16.60
CA LEU A 343 36.77 -19.52 15.32
C LEU A 343 36.38 -18.62 14.15
N LEU A 344 35.30 -17.84 14.28
CA LEU A 344 34.82 -16.98 13.20
C LEU A 344 35.62 -15.67 13.07
N PRO A 345 35.81 -15.14 11.86
CA PRO A 345 36.29 -13.77 11.65
C PRO A 345 35.42 -12.75 12.39
N LYS A 346 36.00 -11.64 12.87
CA LYS A 346 35.29 -10.63 13.67
C LYS A 346 34.01 -10.13 12.99
N CYS A 347 34.05 -9.92 11.67
CA CYS A 347 32.93 -9.43 10.85
C CYS A 347 31.69 -10.35 10.82
N TYR A 348 31.81 -11.61 11.29
CA TYR A 348 30.73 -12.59 11.37
C TYR A 348 30.27 -12.93 12.79
N ARG A 349 30.82 -12.26 13.80
CA ARG A 349 30.44 -12.45 15.21
C ARG A 349 29.24 -11.55 15.57
N ILE A 350 28.13 -11.67 14.84
CA ILE A 350 26.99 -10.75 14.96
C ILE A 350 26.49 -10.74 16.42
N PRO A 351 26.48 -9.59 17.11
CA PRO A 351 26.08 -9.57 18.51
C PRO A 351 24.58 -9.86 18.62
N ASP A 352 24.20 -10.58 19.66
CA ASP A 352 22.84 -10.55 20.18
C ASP A 352 22.65 -9.32 21.08
N LEU A 353 21.48 -9.19 21.70
CA LEU A 353 21.19 -8.06 22.58
C LEU A 353 22.19 -7.96 23.75
N GLU A 354 22.59 -9.09 24.33
CA GLU A 354 23.52 -9.12 25.46
C GLU A 354 24.92 -8.61 25.04
N LEU A 355 25.46 -9.15 23.94
CA LEU A 355 26.75 -8.72 23.41
C LEU A 355 26.73 -7.26 22.94
N PHE A 356 25.62 -6.81 22.34
CA PHE A 356 25.43 -5.42 21.97
C PHE A 356 25.45 -4.50 23.19
N THR A 357 24.79 -4.87 24.29
CA THR A 357 24.78 -4.03 25.49
C THR A 357 26.16 -3.84 26.11
N LYS A 358 27.06 -4.83 25.96
CA LYS A 358 28.44 -4.79 26.44
C LYS A 358 29.36 -3.89 25.60
N ASP A 359 29.20 -3.91 24.28
CA ASP A 359 29.99 -3.08 23.35
C ASP A 359 29.12 -2.47 22.25
N PRO A 360 28.30 -1.46 22.57
CA PRO A 360 27.33 -0.89 21.62
C PRO A 360 27.99 -0.08 20.50
N ARG A 361 29.28 0.31 20.66
CA ARG A 361 30.05 1.07 19.67
C ARG A 361 30.85 0.18 18.72
N SER A 362 30.69 -1.13 18.81
CA SER A 362 31.30 -2.06 17.88
C SER A 362 30.81 -1.83 16.44
N ASP A 363 31.68 -2.02 15.45
CA ASP A 363 31.28 -2.04 14.03
C ASP A 363 30.18 -3.10 13.75
N LEU A 364 30.09 -4.11 14.63
CA LEU A 364 29.12 -5.18 14.54
C LEU A 364 27.69 -4.75 14.91
N THR A 365 27.51 -3.60 15.57
CA THR A 365 26.18 -3.02 15.83
C THR A 365 25.44 -2.73 14.53
N ALA A 366 26.13 -2.20 13.53
CA ALA A 366 25.56 -1.95 12.21
C ALA A 366 25.12 -3.25 11.52
N ARG A 367 25.92 -4.31 11.63
CA ARG A 367 25.61 -5.64 11.06
C ARG A 367 24.42 -6.30 11.75
N MET A 368 24.36 -6.22 13.08
CA MET A 368 23.19 -6.68 13.84
C MET A 368 21.94 -5.93 13.39
N LYS A 369 22.02 -4.59 13.27
CA LYS A 369 20.88 -3.78 12.86
C LYS A 369 20.42 -4.07 11.42
N ASP A 370 21.36 -4.31 10.51
CA ASP A 370 21.11 -4.72 9.12
C ASP A 370 20.37 -6.05 9.07
N ARG A 371 20.84 -7.03 9.86
CA ARG A 371 20.20 -8.34 9.95
C ARG A 371 18.80 -8.28 10.57
N ILE A 372 18.60 -7.45 11.59
CA ILE A 372 17.27 -7.19 12.17
C ILE A 372 16.33 -6.59 11.11
N GLN A 373 16.82 -5.66 10.27
CA GLN A 373 16.01 -5.04 9.23
C GLN A 373 15.51 -6.07 8.20
N VAL A 374 16.39 -6.95 7.71
CA VAL A 374 16.02 -8.03 6.79
C VAL A 374 15.02 -8.99 7.44
N SER A 375 15.28 -9.39 8.69
CA SER A 375 14.42 -10.36 9.40
C SER A 375 13.02 -9.79 9.66
N ARG A 376 12.91 -8.51 10.03
CA ARG A 376 11.60 -7.83 10.19
C ARG A 376 10.85 -7.66 8.87
N PHE A 377 11.56 -7.45 7.76
CA PHE A 377 10.97 -7.40 6.43
C PHE A 377 10.31 -8.75 6.10
N GLU A 378 11.01 -9.84 6.36
CA GLU A 378 10.48 -11.19 6.16
C GLU A 378 9.35 -11.54 7.14
N GLN A 379 9.44 -11.07 8.39
CA GLN A 379 8.37 -11.19 9.37
C GLN A 379 7.06 -10.62 8.85
N TRP A 380 7.13 -9.44 8.26
CA TRP A 380 5.97 -8.79 7.66
C TRP A 380 5.38 -9.64 6.55
N LEU A 381 6.22 -10.13 5.63
CA LEU A 381 5.76 -11.01 4.55
C LEU A 381 5.13 -12.30 5.10
N ASN A 382 5.66 -12.86 6.20
CA ASN A 382 5.06 -14.00 6.90
C ASN A 382 3.69 -13.68 7.47
N ALA A 383 3.50 -12.51 8.08
CA ALA A 383 2.19 -12.08 8.58
C ALA A 383 1.17 -11.96 7.44
N VAL A 384 1.55 -11.35 6.31
CA VAL A 384 0.68 -11.25 5.13
C VAL A 384 0.40 -12.62 4.52
N ALA A 385 1.42 -13.48 4.39
CA ALA A 385 1.28 -14.83 3.88
C ALA A 385 0.34 -15.68 4.75
N HIS A 386 0.41 -15.53 6.08
CA HIS A 386 -0.50 -16.21 7.00
C HIS A 386 -1.96 -15.84 6.71
N VAL A 387 -2.26 -14.55 6.61
CA VAL A 387 -3.62 -14.07 6.31
C VAL A 387 -4.08 -14.59 4.94
N MET A 388 -3.24 -14.52 3.91
CA MET A 388 -3.60 -14.95 2.54
C MET A 388 -3.80 -16.45 2.40
N ASN A 389 -3.05 -17.27 3.15
CA ASN A 389 -3.15 -18.72 3.06
C ASN A 389 -4.22 -19.32 3.98
N THR A 390 -4.58 -18.64 5.07
CA THR A 390 -5.47 -19.21 6.11
C THR A 390 -6.76 -18.42 6.31
N GLY A 391 -6.78 -17.14 5.96
CA GLY A 391 -7.84 -16.20 6.33
C GLY A 391 -7.79 -15.73 7.79
N GLN A 392 -6.97 -16.35 8.64
CA GLN A 392 -6.82 -15.96 10.04
C GLN A 392 -6.05 -14.63 10.15
N GLY A 393 -6.58 -13.69 10.94
CA GLY A 393 -5.90 -12.43 11.23
C GLY A 393 -4.61 -12.62 12.03
N VAL A 394 -3.73 -11.62 12.01
CA VAL A 394 -2.43 -11.65 12.70
C VAL A 394 -2.31 -10.46 13.66
N VAL A 395 -1.81 -10.71 14.87
CA VAL A 395 -1.33 -9.66 15.78
C VAL A 395 0.18 -9.76 15.85
N LEU A 396 0.87 -8.69 15.46
CA LEU A 396 2.32 -8.61 15.35
C LEU A 396 2.89 -7.63 16.39
N GLU A 397 4.02 -7.99 17.00
CA GLU A 397 4.80 -7.08 17.85
C GLU A 397 5.88 -6.34 17.05
N HIS A 398 5.71 -5.04 16.92
CA HIS A 398 6.52 -4.18 16.04
C HIS A 398 6.47 -4.60 14.58
N SER A 399 6.43 -3.63 13.68
CA SER A 399 6.56 -3.92 12.25
C SER A 399 7.91 -3.48 11.68
N PHE A 400 8.15 -3.82 10.42
CA PHE A 400 9.24 -3.23 9.65
C PHE A 400 9.09 -1.70 9.51
N TYR A 401 7.86 -1.20 9.41
CA TYR A 401 7.59 0.22 9.15
C TYR A 401 8.11 1.15 10.25
N SER A 402 8.08 0.70 11.51
CA SER A 402 8.55 1.45 12.68
C SER A 402 10.00 1.16 13.06
N ASP A 403 10.68 0.19 12.43
CA ASP A 403 12.04 -0.23 12.81
C ASP A 403 13.07 0.92 12.84
N PHE A 404 12.86 1.96 12.03
CA PHE A 404 13.75 3.11 11.94
C PHE A 404 13.82 3.94 13.23
N VAL A 405 12.83 3.85 14.12
CA VAL A 405 12.84 4.57 15.41
C VAL A 405 14.03 4.14 16.27
N PHE A 406 14.41 2.86 16.22
CA PHE A 406 15.58 2.33 16.91
C PHE A 406 16.86 2.73 16.19
N THR A 407 16.89 2.73 14.85
CA THR A 407 18.05 3.20 14.07
C THR A 407 18.37 4.67 14.38
N ASN A 408 17.36 5.53 14.49
CA ASN A 408 17.53 6.93 14.85
C ASN A 408 18.15 7.07 16.25
N ALA A 409 17.68 6.27 17.22
CA ALA A 409 18.22 6.27 18.57
C ALA A 409 19.67 5.75 18.63
N LEU A 410 20.01 4.69 17.87
CA LEU A 410 21.39 4.21 17.73
C LEU A 410 22.29 5.31 17.14
N ARG A 411 21.83 6.02 16.11
CA ARG A 411 22.59 7.13 15.50
C ARG A 411 22.78 8.29 16.47
N ALA A 412 21.76 8.66 17.24
CA ALA A 412 21.82 9.74 18.23
C ALA A 412 22.77 9.44 19.40
N LYS A 413 23.09 8.17 19.63
CA LYS A 413 24.06 7.69 20.63
C LYS A 413 25.46 7.44 20.04
N ASP A 414 25.64 7.69 18.74
CA ASP A 414 26.87 7.40 17.99
C ASP A 414 27.28 5.92 18.10
N TYR A 415 26.30 5.01 18.12
CA TYR A 415 26.51 3.56 18.07
C TYR A 415 26.62 3.01 16.64
N ILE A 416 26.17 3.79 15.65
CA ILE A 416 26.32 3.49 14.23
C ILE A 416 26.88 4.70 13.48
N GLY A 417 27.67 4.43 12.44
CA GLY A 417 28.26 5.47 11.62
C GLY A 417 27.26 6.16 10.68
N PRO A 418 27.61 7.34 10.15
CA PRO A 418 26.77 8.08 9.21
C PRO A 418 26.58 7.37 7.87
N GLU A 419 27.57 6.59 7.41
CA GLU A 419 27.47 5.85 6.14
C GLU A 419 26.49 4.68 6.25
N TYR A 420 26.57 3.90 7.32
CA TYR A 420 25.53 2.90 7.60
C TYR A 420 24.14 3.53 7.78
N PHE A 421 24.04 4.68 8.46
CA PHE A 421 22.76 5.36 8.62
C PHE A 421 22.11 5.74 7.29
N LYS A 422 22.89 6.27 6.33
CA LYS A 422 22.41 6.54 4.96
C LYS A 422 21.99 5.24 4.24
N HIS A 423 22.80 4.20 4.38
CA HIS A 423 22.54 2.89 3.80
C HIS A 423 21.22 2.29 4.29
N TYR A 424 20.95 2.35 5.60
CA TYR A 424 19.70 1.88 6.19
C TYR A 424 18.47 2.54 5.54
N TYR A 425 18.48 3.88 5.39
CA TYR A 425 17.36 4.60 4.77
C TYR A 425 17.26 4.34 3.26
N TYR A 426 18.38 4.12 2.58
CA TYR A 426 18.38 3.67 1.18
C TYR A 426 17.69 2.32 1.05
N LEU A 427 18.04 1.34 1.89
CA LEU A 427 17.39 0.03 1.93
C LEU A 427 15.91 0.15 2.28
N ARG A 428 15.57 0.93 3.32
CA ARG A 428 14.17 1.15 3.71
C ARG A 428 13.34 1.70 2.55
N LYS A 429 13.86 2.70 1.82
CA LYS A 429 13.20 3.29 0.64
C LYS A 429 12.95 2.26 -0.46
N ARG A 430 13.83 1.27 -0.63
CA ARG A 430 13.63 0.14 -1.55
C ARG A 430 12.66 -0.90 -1.00
N ALA A 431 12.66 -1.13 0.31
CA ALA A 431 11.88 -2.17 0.96
C ALA A 431 10.39 -1.86 1.03
N VAL A 432 10.02 -0.65 1.45
CA VAL A 432 8.60 -0.27 1.68
C VAL A 432 7.70 -0.57 0.46
N PRO A 433 8.06 -0.21 -0.79
CA PRO A 433 7.25 -0.56 -1.96
C PRO A 433 7.10 -2.07 -2.22
N ASN A 434 8.05 -2.90 -1.77
CA ASN A 434 8.01 -4.35 -1.93
C ASN A 434 7.22 -5.06 -0.82
N LEU A 435 6.87 -4.38 0.29
CA LEU A 435 5.94 -4.92 1.28
C LEU A 435 4.49 -4.81 0.80
N HIS A 436 4.18 -3.76 0.03
CA HIS A 436 2.88 -3.39 -0.54
C HIS A 436 1.76 -3.15 0.50
N PHE A 437 1.44 -4.15 1.31
CA PHE A 437 0.35 -4.11 2.28
C PHE A 437 0.80 -3.47 3.59
N TRP A 438 0.03 -2.51 4.10
CA TRP A 438 0.18 -1.92 5.43
C TRP A 438 -0.72 -2.60 6.47
N PRO A 439 -0.46 -2.45 7.79
CA PRO A 439 -1.36 -2.99 8.80
C PRO A 439 -2.76 -2.37 8.72
N HIS A 440 -3.77 -3.13 9.15
CA HIS A 440 -5.12 -2.60 9.26
C HIS A 440 -5.27 -1.72 10.51
N ALA A 441 -4.70 -2.15 11.63
CA ALA A 441 -4.71 -1.37 12.86
C ALA A 441 -3.30 -1.26 13.45
N VAL A 442 -2.98 -0.10 13.98
CA VAL A 442 -1.77 0.15 14.76
C VAL A 442 -2.17 0.58 16.16
N ILE A 443 -1.83 -0.25 17.14
CA ILE A 443 -2.08 0.02 18.56
C ILE A 443 -0.79 0.58 19.14
N TYR A 444 -0.78 1.87 19.45
CA TYR A 444 0.38 2.55 20.02
C TYR A 444 0.21 2.74 21.52
N LEU A 445 1.13 2.14 22.29
CA LEU A 445 1.19 2.28 23.74
C LEU A 445 2.16 3.40 24.11
N ASP A 446 1.64 4.60 24.41
CA ASP A 446 2.45 5.76 24.79
C ASP A 446 2.82 5.71 26.28
N ALA A 447 3.97 5.11 26.58
CA ALA A 447 4.48 5.03 27.95
C ALA A 447 5.39 6.23 28.29
N PRO A 448 5.27 6.82 29.49
CA PRO A 448 6.21 7.81 29.98
C PRO A 448 7.64 7.25 30.07
N ILE A 449 8.64 8.07 29.72
CA ILE A 449 10.06 7.66 29.69
C ILE A 449 10.52 7.18 31.06
N ASP A 450 10.10 7.86 32.15
CA ASP A 450 10.48 7.49 33.51
C ASP A 450 10.04 6.07 33.86
N LYS A 451 8.85 5.66 33.42
CA LYS A 451 8.31 4.33 33.63
C LYS A 451 9.04 3.28 32.78
N CYS A 452 9.40 3.61 31.53
CA CYS A 452 10.27 2.75 30.72
C CYS A 452 11.62 2.53 31.41
N LEU A 453 12.24 3.59 31.94
CA LEU A 453 13.50 3.51 32.69
C LEU A 453 13.36 2.69 33.97
N GLU A 454 12.26 2.85 34.72
CA GLU A 454 11.96 2.01 35.88
C GLU A 454 11.85 0.53 35.50
N ASN A 455 11.18 0.21 34.40
CA ASN A 455 11.05 -1.16 33.92
C ASN A 455 12.41 -1.75 33.50
N ILE A 456 13.24 -1.00 32.77
CA ILE A 456 14.60 -1.44 32.43
C ILE A 456 15.44 -1.68 33.69
N LYS A 457 15.31 -0.82 34.71
CA LYS A 457 16.02 -0.98 35.98
C LYS A 457 15.56 -2.21 36.76
N LYS A 458 14.29 -2.62 36.65
CA LYS A 458 13.77 -3.84 37.30
C LYS A 458 14.41 -5.11 36.76
N ASP A 459 14.82 -5.11 35.48
CA ASP A 459 15.49 -6.25 34.86
C ASP A 459 16.92 -6.45 35.42
N GLY A 460 17.49 -5.43 36.07
CA GLY A 460 18.73 -5.53 36.85
C GLY A 460 20.03 -5.62 36.03
N ASN A 461 19.95 -5.52 34.69
CA ASN A 461 21.12 -5.57 33.81
C ASN A 461 21.78 -4.18 33.68
N ALA A 462 22.97 -4.02 34.27
CA ALA A 462 23.71 -2.75 34.26
C ALA A 462 24.10 -2.27 32.84
N ASP A 463 24.44 -3.21 31.96
CA ASP A 463 24.83 -2.90 30.58
C ASP A 463 23.61 -2.41 29.76
N GLU A 464 22.46 -3.05 29.96
CA GLU A 464 21.18 -2.65 29.34
C GLU A 464 20.75 -1.26 29.80
N ILE A 465 20.87 -0.96 31.10
CA ILE A 465 20.58 0.36 31.68
C ILE A 465 21.50 1.45 31.09
N ALA A 466 22.77 1.13 30.84
CA ALA A 466 23.73 2.09 30.28
C ALA A 466 23.45 2.43 28.82
N VAL A 467 22.97 1.45 28.03
CA VAL A 467 22.64 1.63 26.62
C VAL A 467 21.30 2.33 26.44
N PHE A 468 20.25 1.86 27.11
CA PHE A 468 18.88 2.35 26.96
C PHE A 468 18.56 3.46 27.96
N ASP A 469 19.40 4.50 27.95
CA ASP A 469 19.25 5.66 28.82
C ASP A 469 18.14 6.62 28.36
N ALA A 470 17.92 7.68 29.14
CA ALA A 470 16.89 8.68 28.87
C ALA A 470 17.01 9.29 27.46
N LYS A 471 18.24 9.50 26.96
CA LYS A 471 18.49 10.05 25.61
C LYS A 471 18.08 9.06 24.52
N PHE A 472 18.40 7.78 24.68
CA PHE A 472 17.96 6.75 23.74
C PHE A 472 16.43 6.69 23.69
N LEU A 473 15.78 6.57 24.85
CA LEU A 473 14.33 6.43 24.95
C LEU A 473 13.58 7.68 24.46
N SER A 474 14.09 8.88 24.73
CA SER A 474 13.52 10.13 24.21
C SER A 474 13.59 10.17 22.69
N THR A 475 14.72 9.74 22.10
CA THR A 475 14.89 9.71 20.64
C THR A 475 13.93 8.71 19.98
N VAL A 476 13.72 7.54 20.60
CA VAL A 476 12.72 6.56 20.15
C VAL A 476 11.33 7.17 20.21
N LYS A 477 10.94 7.77 21.35
CA LYS A 477 9.62 8.38 21.55
C LYS A 477 9.34 9.49 20.52
N GLU A 478 10.32 10.36 20.26
CA GLU A 478 10.18 11.40 19.25
C GLU A 478 10.10 10.82 17.83
N SER A 479 10.91 9.81 17.50
CA SER A 479 10.88 9.18 16.17
C SER A 479 9.57 8.45 15.88
N TYR A 480 8.87 7.95 16.91
CA TYR A 480 7.55 7.35 16.73
C TYR A 480 6.51 8.35 16.19
N LYS A 481 6.66 9.65 16.42
CA LYS A 481 5.75 10.66 15.83
C LYS A 481 5.78 10.61 14.31
N ASP A 482 6.96 10.39 13.73
CA ASP A 482 7.11 10.25 12.28
C ASP A 482 6.59 8.89 11.79
N ALA A 483 6.78 7.82 12.57
CA ALA A 483 6.23 6.50 12.23
C ALA A 483 4.69 6.53 12.22
N LEU A 484 4.07 7.18 13.22
CA LEU A 484 2.62 7.33 13.30
C LEU A 484 2.07 8.19 12.17
N ARG A 485 2.77 9.24 11.74
CA ARG A 485 2.40 10.02 10.55
C ARG A 485 2.45 9.21 9.25
N GLU A 486 3.40 8.28 9.13
CA GLU A 486 3.44 7.35 7.99
C GLU A 486 2.25 6.38 8.07
N TYR A 487 2.00 5.78 9.24
CA TYR A 487 0.85 4.89 9.43
C TYR A 487 -0.49 5.56 9.19
N GLU A 488 -0.67 6.84 9.54
CA GLU A 488 -1.95 7.56 9.44
C GLU A 488 -2.51 7.58 8.01
N ARG A 489 -1.61 7.47 7.01
CA ARG A 489 -1.99 7.43 5.59
C ARG A 489 -2.55 6.08 5.17
N HIS A 490 -2.19 5.01 5.87
CA HIS A 490 -2.39 3.63 5.40
C HIS A 490 -3.16 2.75 6.40
N SER A 491 -3.20 3.12 7.68
CA SER A 491 -3.69 2.30 8.80
C SER A 491 -4.54 3.12 9.78
N LYS A 492 -5.49 2.47 10.49
CA LYS A 492 -6.17 3.11 11.63
C LYS A 492 -5.29 3.03 12.87
N ILE A 493 -5.07 4.17 13.52
CA ILE A 493 -4.20 4.28 14.69
C ILE A 493 -5.04 4.42 15.95
N PHE A 494 -4.73 3.59 16.95
CA PHE A 494 -5.29 3.66 18.28
C PHE A 494 -4.16 3.98 19.25
N SER A 495 -4.13 5.21 19.76
CA SER A 495 -3.10 5.67 20.69
C SER A 495 -3.63 5.68 22.11
N TYR A 496 -2.97 4.97 23.01
CA TYR A 496 -3.38 4.85 24.42
C TYR A 496 -2.32 5.49 25.31
N ASP A 497 -2.76 6.36 26.23
CA ASP A 497 -1.90 6.81 27.33
C ASP A 497 -1.58 5.60 28.22
N TRP A 498 -0.33 5.18 28.20
CA TRP A 498 0.15 3.97 28.88
C TRP A 498 0.92 4.30 30.17
N SER A 499 0.65 5.47 30.76
CA SER A 499 1.14 5.86 32.09
C SER A 499 0.74 4.85 33.17
N LYS A 500 -0.45 4.26 33.07
CA LYS A 500 -0.89 3.08 33.82
C LYS A 500 -1.30 2.01 32.80
N PRO A 501 -0.75 0.79 32.81
CA PRO A 501 -1.12 -0.22 31.83
C PRO A 501 -2.63 -0.46 31.93
N GLY A 502 -3.33 -0.30 30.80
CA GLY A 502 -4.77 -0.48 30.72
C GLY A 502 -5.16 -1.94 30.57
N ASP A 503 -6.47 -2.17 30.49
CA ASP A 503 -7.06 -3.47 30.20
C ASP A 503 -7.21 -3.66 28.69
N THR A 504 -6.92 -4.87 28.20
CA THR A 504 -7.00 -5.21 26.77
C THR A 504 -8.43 -5.18 26.26
N ASP A 505 -9.42 -5.37 27.13
CA ASP A 505 -10.84 -5.29 26.80
C ASP A 505 -11.23 -3.93 26.19
N THR A 506 -10.67 -2.82 26.68
CA THR A 506 -10.96 -1.48 26.12
C THR A 506 -10.49 -1.38 24.68
N ILE A 507 -9.31 -1.94 24.38
CA ILE A 507 -8.74 -1.95 23.04
C ILE A 507 -9.60 -2.80 22.09
N VAL A 508 -10.09 -3.94 22.58
CA VAL A 508 -10.99 -4.81 21.80
C VAL A 508 -12.30 -4.09 21.49
N GLU A 509 -12.90 -3.40 22.46
CA GLU A 509 -14.11 -2.61 22.24
C GLU A 509 -13.91 -1.54 21.14
N ASP A 510 -12.81 -0.78 21.20
CA ASP A 510 -12.48 0.23 20.18
C ASP A 510 -12.29 -0.38 18.79
N LEU A 511 -11.65 -1.55 18.71
CA LEU A 511 -11.50 -2.31 17.46
C LEU A 511 -12.84 -2.83 16.92
N GLU A 512 -13.73 -3.33 17.78
CA GLU A 512 -15.06 -3.81 17.35
C GLU A 512 -15.99 -2.67 16.89
N GLN A 513 -15.82 -1.48 17.48
CA GLN A 513 -16.58 -0.28 17.13
C GLN A 513 -16.13 0.36 15.81
N THR A 514 -14.87 0.15 15.42
CA THR A 514 -14.29 0.74 14.22
C THR A 514 -14.71 -0.03 12.96
N GLU A 515 -15.11 0.70 11.92
CA GLU A 515 -15.47 0.12 10.62
C GLU A 515 -14.24 0.04 9.70
N PHE A 516 -13.64 -1.15 9.60
CA PHE A 516 -12.46 -1.44 8.77
C PHE A 516 -12.80 -1.78 7.31
N ASP A 517 -14.01 -2.26 7.06
CA ASP A 517 -14.49 -2.64 5.73
C ASP A 517 -15.23 -1.47 5.03
N PHE A 518 -15.39 -0.33 5.72
CA PHE A 518 -15.92 0.88 5.12
C PHE A 518 -14.80 1.66 4.47
N PHE A 519 -14.63 1.36 3.19
CA PHE A 519 -13.91 2.22 2.29
C PHE A 519 -14.81 3.42 1.96
N GLU A 520 -14.58 4.56 2.62
CA GLU A 520 -15.06 5.82 2.06
C GLU A 520 -14.41 5.95 0.70
N TRP A 521 -15.21 6.11 -0.35
CA TRP A 521 -14.70 6.09 -1.72
C TRP A 521 -13.71 7.23 -2.05
N HIS A 522 -13.31 8.05 -1.07
CA HIS A 522 -12.20 9.00 -1.16
C HIS A 522 -10.87 8.24 -1.07
N SER A 523 -10.27 7.92 -2.21
CA SER A 523 -8.91 7.36 -2.26
C SER A 523 -7.91 8.25 -1.53
N GLY A 524 -7.01 7.62 -0.77
CA GLY A 524 -5.89 8.28 -0.10
C GLY A 524 -5.95 8.32 1.43
N GLU A 525 -6.95 7.73 2.08
CA GLU A 525 -7.13 7.89 3.54
C GLU A 525 -7.33 6.57 4.29
N VAL A 526 -6.39 5.60 4.15
CA VAL A 526 -6.30 4.31 4.90
C VAL A 526 -6.85 3.09 4.14
N PHE A 527 -6.08 1.99 4.09
CA PHE A 527 -6.36 0.67 3.47
C PHE A 527 -6.38 0.55 1.95
N GLU A 528 -5.99 1.58 1.19
CA GLU A 528 -6.03 1.55 -0.27
C GLU A 528 -5.40 0.28 -0.86
N GLU A 529 -4.25 -0.16 -0.35
CA GLU A 529 -3.50 -1.32 -0.84
C GLU A 529 -4.24 -2.65 -0.66
N TRP A 530 -5.18 -2.73 0.27
CA TRP A 530 -6.02 -3.91 0.49
C TRP A 530 -7.25 -3.95 -0.41
N PHE A 531 -7.65 -2.80 -1.00
CA PHE A 531 -8.86 -2.67 -1.82
C PHE A 531 -8.59 -2.47 -3.31
N THR A 532 -7.37 -2.10 -3.69
CA THR A 532 -6.96 -1.99 -5.10
C THR A 532 -7.02 -3.32 -5.84
N ILE A 533 -6.84 -4.44 -5.14
CA ILE A 533 -6.87 -5.78 -5.72
C ILE A 533 -8.31 -6.30 -5.72
N THR A 534 -9.00 -6.15 -6.85
CA THR A 534 -10.42 -6.48 -6.96
C THR A 534 -10.67 -7.85 -7.57
N ASP A 535 -9.70 -8.50 -8.21
CA ASP A 535 -9.85 -9.77 -8.93
C ASP A 535 -9.08 -10.92 -8.27
N GLU A 536 -9.49 -12.17 -8.53
CA GLU A 536 -8.89 -13.36 -7.91
C GLU A 536 -7.46 -13.63 -8.37
N VAL A 537 -7.11 -13.23 -9.60
CA VAL A 537 -5.77 -13.44 -10.17
C VAL A 537 -4.78 -12.52 -9.46
N GLY A 538 -5.16 -11.27 -9.21
CA GLY A 538 -4.36 -10.33 -8.40
C GLY A 538 -4.06 -10.86 -7.01
N TRP A 539 -5.06 -11.35 -6.27
CA TRP A 539 -4.86 -11.93 -4.93
C TRP A 539 -4.00 -13.19 -4.95
N THR A 540 -4.16 -14.01 -5.99
CA THR A 540 -3.31 -15.19 -6.20
C THR A 540 -1.85 -14.79 -6.43
N GLY A 541 -1.61 -13.78 -7.27
CA GLY A 541 -0.26 -13.28 -7.55
C GLY A 541 0.42 -12.75 -6.30
N TRP A 542 -0.31 -11.98 -5.48
CA TRP A 542 0.21 -11.50 -4.20
C TRP A 542 0.44 -12.62 -3.19
N ARG A 543 -0.48 -13.59 -3.08
CA ARG A 543 -0.29 -14.77 -2.22
C ARG A 543 0.97 -15.54 -2.59
N GLN A 544 1.21 -15.76 -3.89
CA GLN A 544 2.47 -16.35 -4.36
C GLN A 544 3.67 -15.48 -3.99
N TYR A 545 3.60 -14.17 -4.22
CA TYR A 545 4.67 -13.23 -3.92
C TYR A 545 5.10 -13.26 -2.45
N VAL A 546 4.15 -13.23 -1.51
CA VAL A 546 4.44 -13.21 -0.06
C VAL A 546 4.75 -14.59 0.52
N THR A 547 4.24 -15.67 -0.09
CA THR A 547 4.55 -17.04 0.35
C THR A 547 5.97 -17.44 -0.08
N GLU A 548 6.35 -17.14 -1.32
CA GLU A 548 7.66 -17.52 -1.86
C GLU A 548 8.77 -16.54 -1.48
N LYS A 549 8.46 -15.24 -1.29
CA LYS A 549 9.33 -14.12 -0.83
C LYS A 549 10.59 -13.82 -1.66
N SER A 550 11.07 -14.75 -2.46
CA SER A 550 12.33 -14.67 -3.22
C SER A 550 12.39 -13.42 -4.09
N LEU A 551 11.30 -13.10 -4.78
CA LEU A 551 11.19 -11.90 -5.61
C LEU A 551 11.21 -10.62 -4.77
N ALA A 552 10.56 -10.61 -3.60
CA ALA A 552 10.54 -9.47 -2.70
C ALA A 552 11.93 -9.17 -2.14
N LEU A 553 12.63 -10.22 -1.71
CA LEU A 553 13.99 -10.14 -1.17
C LEU A 553 15.00 -9.74 -2.25
N SER A 554 14.92 -10.34 -3.44
CA SER A 554 15.80 -10.01 -4.58
C SER A 554 15.62 -8.55 -5.03
N ARG A 555 14.38 -8.07 -5.15
CA ARG A 555 14.11 -6.66 -5.52
C ARG A 555 14.58 -5.67 -4.46
N THR A 556 14.48 -6.04 -3.19
CA THR A 556 14.81 -5.16 -2.06
C THR A 556 16.30 -5.13 -1.77
N PHE A 557 16.91 -6.29 -1.54
CA PHE A 557 18.28 -6.43 -1.05
C PHE A 557 19.27 -6.88 -2.13
N GLY A 558 18.78 -7.34 -3.28
CA GLY A 558 19.64 -7.73 -4.41
C GLY A 558 20.39 -6.54 -5.01
N GLY A 559 21.67 -6.77 -5.33
CA GLY A 559 22.55 -5.80 -6.00
C GLY A 559 22.90 -4.57 -5.17
N VAL A 560 22.69 -4.60 -3.85
CA VAL A 560 23.06 -3.50 -2.95
C VAL A 560 24.57 -3.52 -2.73
N ARG A 561 25.22 -2.37 -2.84
CA ARG A 561 26.68 -2.22 -2.70
C ARG A 561 27.08 -2.10 -1.23
N ASN A 562 27.10 -3.23 -0.52
CA ASN A 562 27.50 -3.25 0.90
C ASN A 562 28.98 -2.88 1.12
N HIS A 563 29.83 -3.03 0.08
CA HIS A 563 31.25 -2.70 0.16
C HIS A 563 31.55 -1.19 0.27
N GLU A 564 30.58 -0.32 -0.08
CA GLU A 564 30.72 1.13 0.08
C GLU A 564 30.51 1.57 1.55
N VAL A 565 30.01 0.68 2.42
CA VAL A 565 29.80 0.93 3.85
C VAL A 565 30.85 0.16 4.65
N SER A 566 31.75 0.89 5.31
CA SER A 566 32.87 0.31 6.07
C SER A 566 32.43 -0.73 7.10
N GLU A 567 31.35 -0.47 7.84
CA GLU A 567 30.85 -1.36 8.88
C GLU A 567 30.31 -2.69 8.32
N LEU A 568 29.83 -2.68 7.06
CA LEU A 568 29.27 -3.84 6.37
C LEU A 568 30.27 -4.51 5.42
N TYR A 569 31.44 -3.90 5.18
CA TYR A 569 32.44 -4.44 4.28
C TYR A 569 32.95 -5.81 4.75
N VAL A 570 32.92 -6.79 3.86
CA VAL A 570 33.43 -8.14 4.10
C VAL A 570 34.58 -8.41 3.15
N ASN A 571 35.70 -8.89 3.69
CA ASN A 571 36.81 -9.37 2.90
C ASN A 571 36.46 -10.78 2.36
N PRO A 572 36.62 -11.05 1.05
CA PRO A 572 36.42 -12.39 0.50
C PRO A 572 37.19 -13.52 1.22
N ARG A 573 38.33 -13.19 1.85
CA ARG A 573 39.07 -14.16 2.69
C ARG A 573 38.33 -14.54 3.96
N ASP A 574 37.68 -13.58 4.60
CA ASP A 574 36.88 -13.84 5.80
C ASP A 574 35.66 -14.71 5.44
N GLU A 575 35.06 -14.49 4.27
CA GLU A 575 33.97 -15.32 3.75
C GLU A 575 34.42 -16.78 3.51
N GLY A 576 35.59 -16.98 2.88
CA GLY A 576 36.18 -18.31 2.75
C GLY A 576 36.48 -18.98 4.09
N HIS A 577 36.95 -18.21 5.08
CA HIS A 577 37.18 -18.70 6.45
C HIS A 577 35.87 -19.15 7.11
N LEU A 578 34.82 -18.34 7.03
CA LEU A 578 33.49 -18.69 7.56
C LEU A 578 32.99 -19.99 6.95
N ALA A 579 33.04 -20.12 5.62
CA ALA A 579 32.62 -21.34 4.93
C ALA A 579 33.40 -22.58 5.40
N ASN A 580 34.70 -22.43 5.65
CA ASN A 580 35.54 -23.50 6.19
C ASN A 580 35.13 -23.92 7.61
N VAL A 581 34.88 -22.95 8.50
CA VAL A 581 34.44 -23.23 9.89
C VAL A 581 33.05 -23.88 9.89
N ILE A 582 32.11 -23.38 9.09
CA ILE A 582 30.77 -23.98 8.98
C ILE A 582 30.88 -25.46 8.56
N LYS A 583 31.64 -25.77 7.51
CA LYS A 583 31.76 -27.15 7.02
C LYS A 583 32.47 -28.07 7.99
N ASN A 584 33.60 -27.63 8.56
CA ASN A 584 34.50 -28.51 9.27
C ASN A 584 34.27 -28.55 10.79
N GLU A 585 33.79 -27.46 11.39
CA GLU A 585 33.67 -27.31 12.85
C GLU A 585 32.22 -27.29 13.34
N ILE A 586 31.27 -26.83 12.51
CA ILE A 586 29.85 -26.73 12.88
C ILE A 586 29.07 -27.93 12.35
N LEU A 587 29.05 -28.12 11.03
CA LEU A 587 28.26 -29.17 10.38
C LEU A 587 28.98 -30.51 10.34
N HIS A 588 30.31 -30.51 10.44
CA HIS A 588 31.16 -31.68 10.17
C HIS A 588 30.76 -32.40 8.86
N SER A 589 30.45 -31.61 7.83
CA SER A 589 29.95 -32.08 6.55
C SER A 589 30.47 -31.25 5.38
N ARG A 590 30.57 -31.91 4.23
CA ARG A 590 30.96 -31.28 2.96
C ARG A 590 29.78 -30.56 2.30
N PHE A 591 28.56 -30.92 2.67
CA PHE A 591 27.34 -30.33 2.14
C PHE A 591 26.90 -29.12 2.97
N SER A 592 26.28 -28.16 2.30
CA SER A 592 25.67 -27.00 2.94
C SER A 592 24.47 -27.39 3.80
N TYR A 593 23.96 -26.42 4.56
CA TYR A 593 22.69 -26.55 5.27
C TYR A 593 21.59 -27.12 4.36
N GLY A 594 20.82 -28.07 4.88
CA GLY A 594 19.68 -28.66 4.19
C GLY A 594 19.95 -29.88 3.32
N TYR A 595 21.21 -30.29 3.16
CA TYR A 595 21.60 -31.42 2.31
C TYR A 595 22.39 -32.49 3.08
N ASN A 596 22.31 -32.47 4.42
CA ASN A 596 23.06 -33.34 5.30
C ASN A 596 22.23 -34.53 5.78
N LYS A 597 22.25 -35.63 5.00
CA LYS A 597 21.56 -36.89 5.37
C LYS A 597 21.91 -37.40 6.78
N LYS A 598 23.15 -37.18 7.24
CA LYS A 598 23.59 -37.58 8.60
C LYS A 598 22.94 -36.74 9.71
N LEU A 599 22.56 -35.51 9.40
CA LEU A 599 21.91 -34.57 10.32
C LEU A 599 20.37 -34.60 10.18
N GLY A 600 19.83 -35.51 9.38
CA GLY A 600 18.39 -35.76 9.24
C GLY A 600 17.73 -35.18 7.99
N ASP A 601 18.50 -34.57 7.08
CA ASP A 601 17.93 -33.99 5.86
C ASP A 601 17.52 -35.05 4.82
N ASP A 602 16.47 -34.75 4.05
CA ASP A 602 16.03 -35.57 2.93
C ASP A 602 17.04 -35.47 1.77
N PRO A 603 17.67 -36.58 1.34
CA PRO A 603 18.64 -36.58 0.25
C PRO A 603 18.09 -36.16 -1.12
N LEU A 604 16.76 -36.07 -1.29
CA LEU A 604 16.12 -35.63 -2.53
C LEU A 604 15.62 -34.18 -2.45
N ALA A 605 15.52 -33.57 -1.27
CA ALA A 605 15.08 -32.19 -1.13
C ALA A 605 16.12 -31.22 -1.71
N GLY A 606 15.75 -30.47 -2.74
CA GLY A 606 16.60 -29.46 -3.38
C GLY A 606 17.58 -29.99 -4.44
N ALA A 607 17.39 -31.25 -4.88
CA ALA A 607 18.17 -31.84 -5.98
C ALA A 607 17.89 -31.18 -7.35
N ASP A 608 16.77 -30.47 -7.51
CA ASP A 608 16.39 -29.74 -8.74
C ASP A 608 16.58 -28.22 -8.57
N MET A 609 17.79 -27.80 -8.22
CA MET A 609 18.14 -26.42 -7.87
C MET A 609 18.15 -25.43 -9.07
N TYR A 610 17.32 -25.65 -10.09
CA TYR A 610 17.10 -24.66 -11.14
C TYR A 610 16.10 -23.61 -10.65
N ILE A 611 16.50 -22.34 -10.86
CA ILE A 611 15.92 -21.05 -10.45
C ILE A 611 14.43 -20.83 -10.82
N LEU A 612 13.69 -21.86 -11.22
CA LEU A 612 12.30 -21.79 -11.65
C LEU A 612 11.32 -22.74 -10.93
N GLY A 613 11.73 -23.56 -9.94
CA GLY A 613 10.77 -24.46 -9.28
C GLY A 613 11.22 -25.17 -8.00
N GLN A 614 10.82 -24.62 -6.85
CA GLN A 614 10.27 -25.26 -5.65
C GLN A 614 10.77 -26.62 -5.12
N GLN A 615 12.05 -26.74 -4.76
CA GLN A 615 12.43 -27.59 -3.63
C GLN A 615 13.48 -26.89 -2.77
N LEU A 616 13.04 -26.33 -1.65
CA LEU A 616 13.92 -25.83 -0.60
C LEU A 616 14.13 -26.93 0.45
N PRO A 617 15.30 -26.98 1.08
CA PRO A 617 15.55 -27.96 2.14
C PRO A 617 14.90 -27.60 3.49
N GLU A 618 14.32 -26.41 3.62
CA GLU A 618 13.46 -26.01 4.74
C GLU A 618 12.04 -25.68 4.27
N PRO A 619 11.04 -25.78 5.17
CA PRO A 619 9.73 -25.16 4.99
C PRO A 619 9.90 -23.68 4.62
N TRP A 620 9.22 -23.21 3.56
CA TRP A 620 9.30 -21.86 2.99
C TRP A 620 9.17 -20.73 4.02
N HIS A 621 8.49 -21.01 5.12
CA HIS A 621 8.26 -20.09 6.21
C HIS A 621 9.52 -19.78 7.04
N GLU A 622 10.38 -20.76 7.29
CA GLU A 622 11.56 -20.66 8.17
C GLU A 622 12.87 -20.40 7.42
N TYR A 623 12.95 -20.87 6.17
CA TYR A 623 14.16 -20.82 5.34
C TYR A 623 14.83 -19.43 5.26
N PHE A 624 14.03 -18.38 5.06
CA PHE A 624 14.56 -17.03 4.87
C PHE A 624 15.12 -16.43 6.16
N TYR A 625 14.51 -16.77 7.30
CA TYR A 625 14.95 -16.35 8.61
C TYR A 625 16.31 -16.93 8.96
N ARG A 626 16.47 -18.23 8.77
CA ARG A 626 17.61 -18.98 9.31
C ARG A 626 18.73 -19.14 8.29
N GLU A 627 18.39 -19.54 7.07
CA GLU A 627 19.36 -20.19 6.19
C GLU A 627 19.67 -19.40 4.93
N GLN A 628 18.80 -18.52 4.44
CA GLN A 628 19.07 -17.79 3.18
C GLN A 628 20.41 -17.04 3.23
N TRP A 629 20.75 -16.44 4.38
CA TRP A 629 22.03 -15.77 4.55
C TRP A 629 23.19 -16.77 4.52
N LEU A 630 23.11 -17.87 5.28
CA LEU A 630 24.14 -18.92 5.29
C LEU A 630 24.32 -19.59 3.91
N HIS A 631 23.23 -19.76 3.18
CA HIS A 631 23.22 -20.39 1.86
C HIS A 631 23.83 -19.48 0.78
N ASN A 632 23.63 -18.16 0.87
CA ASN A 632 24.32 -17.20 -0.01
C ASN A 632 25.83 -17.09 0.28
N MET A 633 26.29 -17.57 1.44
CA MET A 633 27.69 -17.47 1.89
C MET A 633 28.52 -18.72 1.62
N VAL A 634 27.89 -19.85 1.31
CA VAL A 634 28.60 -21.05 0.89
C VAL A 634 28.60 -21.07 -0.63
N PRO A 635 29.77 -21.04 -1.29
CA PRO A 635 29.82 -21.02 -2.74
C PRO A 635 29.01 -22.19 -3.33
N HIS A 636 28.23 -21.91 -4.38
CA HIS A 636 27.53 -22.91 -5.20
C HIS A 636 28.46 -23.96 -5.84
N GLU A 637 29.78 -23.85 -5.63
CA GLU A 637 30.83 -24.79 -6.02
C GLU A 637 30.55 -26.24 -5.56
N ALA A 638 29.73 -26.44 -4.52
CA ALA A 638 29.34 -27.77 -4.05
C ALA A 638 28.58 -28.62 -5.09
N TRP A 639 27.95 -28.01 -6.10
CA TRP A 639 27.21 -28.75 -7.15
C TRP A 639 28.12 -29.31 -8.25
N MET A 640 29.25 -28.67 -8.54
CA MET A 640 30.20 -29.12 -9.57
C MET A 640 31.42 -29.85 -8.99
N ASP A 641 31.53 -29.95 -7.67
CA ASP A 641 32.57 -30.69 -6.95
C ASP A 641 31.96 -31.70 -5.97
N PRO A 642 31.33 -32.78 -6.48
CA PRO A 642 30.73 -33.83 -5.64
C PRO A 642 31.74 -34.56 -4.74
N ASP A 643 33.05 -34.43 -5.00
CA ASP A 643 34.12 -34.98 -4.17
C ASP A 643 34.64 -34.00 -3.10
N GLY A 644 34.32 -32.70 -3.19
CA GLY A 644 34.77 -31.65 -2.28
C GLY A 644 36.29 -31.43 -2.29
N LYS A 645 36.97 -31.70 -3.40
CA LYS A 645 38.45 -31.57 -3.53
C LYS A 645 38.92 -30.16 -3.88
N ASN A 646 38.04 -29.32 -4.41
CA ASN A 646 38.31 -27.96 -4.88
C ASN A 646 37.74 -26.88 -3.94
N SER A 647 37.07 -27.25 -2.83
CA SER A 647 36.62 -26.27 -1.84
C SER A 647 37.82 -25.52 -1.25
N TYR A 648 37.69 -24.20 -1.14
CA TYR A 648 38.69 -23.30 -0.55
C TYR A 648 39.38 -23.92 0.68
N ASN A 649 40.65 -24.32 0.50
CA ASN A 649 41.51 -24.75 1.58
C ASN A 649 42.39 -23.54 1.97
N PRO A 650 42.18 -22.92 3.14
CA PRO A 650 43.00 -21.79 3.58
C PRO A 650 44.50 -22.15 3.66
N ASP A 651 44.85 -23.43 3.90
CA ASP A 651 46.24 -23.91 3.94
C ASP A 651 46.88 -24.05 2.56
N TYR A 652 46.09 -24.15 1.47
CA TYR A 652 46.61 -24.33 0.11
C TYR A 652 47.39 -23.10 -0.39
N LEU A 653 47.01 -21.89 0.05
CA LEU A 653 47.75 -20.66 -0.26
C LEU A 653 49.03 -20.49 0.57
N HIS A 654 49.15 -21.20 1.70
CA HIS A 654 50.32 -21.16 2.58
C HIS A 654 51.36 -22.25 2.28
N ALA A 655 51.01 -23.28 1.50
CA ALA A 655 51.94 -24.34 1.11
C ALA A 655 52.96 -23.92 0.02
N HIS A 656 52.80 -22.73 -0.58
CA HIS A 656 53.63 -22.27 -1.70
C HIS A 656 54.29 -20.89 -1.49
N HIS A 657 54.60 -20.52 -0.25
CA HIS A 657 55.46 -19.37 0.05
C HIS A 657 56.61 -19.69 1.00
#